data_AF-A0A661TUQ1-F1
#
_entry.id   AF-A0A661TUQ1-F1
#
_cell.length_a   1.000
_cell.length_b   1.000
_cell.length_c   1.000
_cell.angle_alpha   90.00
_cell.angle_beta   90.00
_cell.angle_gamma   90.00
#
_symmetry.space_group_name_H-M   'P 1'
#
loop_
_entity.id
_entity.type
_entity.pdbx_description
1 polymer ?
#
loop_
_entity_poly.entity_id
_entity_poly.type
_entity_poly.pdbx_seq_one_letter_code
_entity_poly.pdbx_strand_id
1 'polypeptide(L)'
;TELINGVEYWINTTQNTYRTTTNATNKDSDGDGFDDYEEFIRKLNPLSNDTDGDNLSDYIEVIKYETDPHIKDHDKDGLADNEIIIHGTSPLLNDTDRDDISDYDEIFIYKTDPISDDSDKDGLSDGEEILNYHTDATNNDTDCDGLNDYEELRLLLTNATNNDTDGDTLLDGVEVNVYGTDPRSSDTDGDGLSDSDELNVYGTNPLSADSDGDGLYDGAEKTLKTDPLDSDSDDDGLTDWQEVYVSLTKPLDNDTDNDTLSDGFELNIKTNPRTEDSDGDGLSDYEEYLFDAQYNNTYGVDPETRIKYDSDGDGLSDMFEVRNGLDILSNDSDGDGLSDYNEVFMGLNPKSNDTDNDGLSDYEEIVETLTNPRNNDTDNDGLSDYEEIYIFGSDPCNSDGDNDGLKDGDEIRLGLDPADNDTDADGLLDGDEIYVYHTDPQDIDSDDDLLSDYDEVMGVNVTGIGWRITNPLENDTDGDNLLDGEEVFGFYINNNKYYTDPTSSDTDKDGLLDGEEKTWGTDPTNRDTDGDRLSDSEEVRKYGTNPLSADSDGDGVNDYTEVIMHTNPLSSDTDGDGIPDRFDPLPTTNNLHIIIAAVVVLIFVEMYHFGYFRNWRRDILAVGLADSGGTLMLFIPEEFAERIRDPGLAASGLMAILEIRNEISGAEQRSIFLSGKPTIFVDKGRYGYLYVFLRRGYRRIYRKIVGLHNKIEERFGEILESWSGLIDELEPIREFIIEKTGLGT
;
A
#
# COMPACT_ATOMS: atom_id res chain seq x y z
N THR A 1 -133.56 103.85 26.05
CA THR A 1 -133.60 105.32 26.20
C THR A 1 -132.46 105.69 27.12
N GLU A 2 -131.32 106.21 26.68
CA GLU A 2 -131.07 107.32 25.73
C GLU A 2 -129.90 107.06 24.75
N LEU A 3 -129.77 107.94 23.75
CA LEU A 3 -128.73 108.02 22.71
C LEU A 3 -127.35 108.51 23.22
N ILE A 4 -126.28 107.88 22.70
CA ILE A 4 -124.95 108.38 22.23
C ILE A 4 -124.22 109.50 23.00
N ASN A 5 -122.98 109.22 23.49
CA ASN A 5 -121.75 110.00 23.26
C ASN A 5 -120.51 109.39 23.98
N GLY A 6 -119.44 109.06 23.23
CA GLY A 6 -118.02 109.03 23.64
C GLY A 6 -117.59 108.17 24.84
N VAL A 7 -116.71 107.19 24.61
CA VAL A 7 -115.92 106.62 25.72
C VAL A 7 -114.66 107.47 25.92
N GLU A 8 -114.70 108.35 26.93
CA GLU A 8 -113.49 108.83 27.60
C GLU A 8 -112.90 107.69 28.44
N TYR A 9 -111.61 107.44 28.27
CA TYR A 9 -110.78 106.64 29.15
C TYR A 9 -110.16 107.53 30.23
N TRP A 10 -109.87 106.93 31.38
CA TRP A 10 -109.20 107.62 32.50
C TRP A 10 -107.74 107.91 32.15
N ILE A 11 -107.28 109.15 32.38
CA ILE A 11 -105.87 109.50 32.44
C ILE A 11 -105.42 109.42 33.90
N ASN A 12 -104.41 108.59 34.17
CA ASN A 12 -103.47 108.82 35.27
C ASN A 12 -102.12 109.23 34.67
N THR A 13 -101.67 110.42 35.03
CA THR A 13 -100.39 110.99 34.60
C THR A 13 -99.25 110.32 35.36
N THR A 14 -98.53 109.36 34.75
CA THR A 14 -97.12 109.09 35.10
C THR A 14 -96.27 108.25 34.12
N GLN A 15 -96.81 107.57 33.09
CA GLN A 15 -96.00 106.56 32.35
C GLN A 15 -96.07 106.57 30.81
N ASN A 16 -96.12 107.73 30.16
CA ASN A 16 -95.54 107.97 28.82
C ASN A 16 -95.51 106.79 27.79
N THR A 17 -96.63 106.11 27.52
CA THR A 17 -96.74 105.14 26.41
C THR A 17 -98.05 105.35 25.66
N TYR A 18 -97.92 105.37 24.34
CA TYR A 18 -98.92 105.83 23.38
C TYR A 18 -100.06 104.83 23.26
N ARG A 19 -101.28 105.28 23.56
CA ARG A 19 -102.51 104.59 23.20
C ARG A 19 -102.74 104.82 21.71
N THR A 20 -102.26 103.92 20.87
CA THR A 20 -102.80 103.79 19.52
C THR A 20 -104.21 103.24 19.67
N THR A 21 -105.17 103.91 19.03
CA THR A 21 -106.54 103.42 19.01
C THR A 21 -106.57 102.29 18.00
N THR A 22 -107.13 101.15 18.38
CA THR A 22 -107.65 100.22 17.39
C THR A 22 -108.54 101.01 16.43
N ASN A 23 -108.50 100.65 15.16
CA ASN A 23 -109.25 101.39 14.17
C ASN A 23 -110.73 101.23 14.53
N ALA A 24 -111.41 102.26 15.04
CA ALA A 24 -112.83 102.14 15.41
C ALA A 24 -113.76 101.69 14.27
N THR A 25 -113.25 101.61 13.03
CA THR A 25 -113.93 101.03 11.87
C THR A 25 -113.52 99.59 11.51
N ASN A 26 -112.38 99.08 11.99
CA ASN A 26 -111.98 97.69 11.85
C ASN A 26 -112.15 96.97 13.19
N LYS A 27 -112.83 95.83 13.19
CA LYS A 27 -113.13 95.11 14.43
C LYS A 27 -112.01 94.20 14.91
N ASP A 28 -111.13 93.80 14.00
CA ASP A 28 -110.03 92.86 14.19
C ASP A 28 -108.80 93.51 13.57
N SER A 29 -107.89 94.01 14.41
CA SER A 29 -106.85 94.94 14.01
C SER A 29 -105.61 94.25 13.40
N ASP A 30 -105.29 93.02 13.79
CA ASP A 30 -104.18 92.24 13.22
C ASP A 30 -104.63 91.15 12.23
N GLY A 31 -105.93 90.86 12.18
CA GLY A 31 -106.54 89.97 11.20
C GLY A 31 -106.35 88.50 11.52
N ASP A 32 -106.07 88.14 12.76
CA ASP A 32 -105.81 86.75 13.17
C ASP A 32 -107.09 85.91 13.28
N GLY A 33 -108.26 86.56 13.38
CA GLY A 33 -109.57 85.94 13.50
C GLY A 33 -110.28 86.17 14.84
N PHE A 34 -109.59 86.73 15.84
CA PHE A 34 -110.21 87.32 17.03
C PHE A 34 -110.49 88.80 16.83
N ASP A 35 -111.61 89.28 17.36
CA ASP A 35 -111.85 90.72 17.36
C ASP A 35 -111.12 91.41 18.53
N ASP A 36 -110.83 92.71 18.40
CA ASP A 36 -110.03 93.45 19.38
C ASP A 36 -110.61 93.36 20.82
N TYR A 37 -111.92 93.09 20.95
CA TYR A 37 -112.59 92.94 22.24
C TYR A 37 -112.40 91.53 22.82
N GLU A 38 -112.44 90.49 22.00
CA GLU A 38 -112.11 89.11 22.38
C GLU A 38 -110.64 89.00 22.82
N GLU A 39 -109.72 89.58 22.07
CA GLU A 39 -108.30 89.63 22.43
C GLU A 39 -108.07 90.38 23.74
N PHE A 40 -108.75 91.52 23.94
CA PHE A 40 -108.70 92.26 25.20
C PHE A 40 -109.19 91.43 26.40
N ILE A 41 -110.26 90.64 26.22
CA ILE A 41 -110.75 89.75 27.28
C ILE A 41 -109.71 88.64 27.57
N ARG A 42 -109.09 88.10 26.53
CA ARG A 42 -108.08 87.04 26.62
C ARG A 42 -106.70 87.54 27.05
N LYS A 43 -106.50 88.86 27.10
CA LYS A 43 -105.23 89.55 27.38
C LYS A 43 -104.16 89.33 26.30
N LEU A 44 -104.60 88.98 25.10
CA LEU A 44 -103.76 88.90 23.90
C LEU A 44 -103.42 90.32 23.41
N ASN A 45 -102.51 90.41 22.44
CA ASN A 45 -102.07 91.67 21.87
C ASN A 45 -102.85 92.00 20.58
N PRO A 46 -103.78 92.98 20.57
CA PRO A 46 -104.63 93.28 19.39
C PRO A 46 -103.91 93.86 18.16
N LEU A 47 -102.58 93.80 18.12
CA LEU A 47 -101.74 94.28 17.05
C LEU A 47 -100.70 93.23 16.63
N SER A 48 -100.75 92.03 17.20
CA SER A 48 -99.81 90.93 16.95
C SER A 48 -100.59 89.63 16.98
N ASN A 49 -100.67 88.98 15.82
CA ASN A 49 -101.41 87.74 15.63
C ASN A 49 -100.76 86.50 16.27
N ASP A 50 -99.68 86.69 17.04
CA ASP A 50 -98.85 85.70 17.72
C ASP A 50 -98.27 86.41 18.96
N THR A 51 -98.76 86.03 20.14
CA THR A 51 -98.51 86.71 21.41
C THR A 51 -97.24 86.20 22.09
N ASP A 52 -96.86 84.93 21.95
CA ASP A 52 -95.67 84.35 22.59
C ASP A 52 -94.47 84.12 21.65
N GLY A 53 -94.67 84.30 20.34
CA GLY A 53 -93.63 84.30 19.32
C GLY A 53 -93.14 82.90 18.94
N ASP A 54 -93.98 81.88 19.06
CA ASP A 54 -93.70 80.52 18.64
C ASP A 54 -93.94 80.28 17.12
N ASN A 55 -94.51 81.27 16.42
CA ASN A 55 -94.96 81.23 15.02
C ASN A 55 -96.26 80.46 14.76
N LEU A 56 -97.02 80.19 15.80
CA LEU A 56 -98.42 79.79 15.75
C LEU A 56 -99.27 81.02 16.09
N SER A 57 -100.36 81.23 15.36
CA SER A 57 -101.19 82.42 15.64
C SER A 57 -102.13 82.17 16.82
N ASP A 58 -102.37 83.20 17.64
CA ASP A 58 -103.23 83.11 18.84
C ASP A 58 -104.59 82.47 18.54
N TYR A 59 -105.22 82.83 17.41
CA TYR A 59 -106.45 82.21 16.95
C TYR A 59 -106.34 80.69 16.75
N ILE A 60 -105.27 80.23 16.13
CA ILE A 60 -105.05 78.81 15.83
C ILE A 60 -104.75 78.03 17.10
N GLU A 61 -103.92 78.57 17.98
CA GLU A 61 -103.63 77.98 19.29
C GLU A 61 -104.92 77.75 20.08
N VAL A 62 -105.73 78.81 20.27
CA VAL A 62 -106.94 78.70 21.10
C VAL A 62 -108.05 77.87 20.45
N ILE A 63 -108.25 78.00 19.14
CA ILE A 63 -109.43 77.41 18.47
C ILE A 63 -109.15 76.02 17.91
N LYS A 64 -107.92 75.72 17.51
CA LYS A 64 -107.58 74.48 16.81
C LYS A 64 -106.77 73.52 17.67
N TYR A 65 -105.71 74.00 18.30
CA TYR A 65 -104.78 73.13 19.04
C TYR A 65 -105.00 73.16 20.56
N GLU A 66 -105.85 74.08 21.03
CA GLU A 66 -106.21 74.27 22.44
C GLU A 66 -105.02 74.57 23.37
N THR A 67 -103.93 75.11 22.82
CA THR A 67 -102.75 75.58 23.56
C THR A 67 -102.94 77.00 24.12
N ASP A 68 -102.03 77.46 24.99
CA ASP A 68 -102.13 78.78 25.64
C ASP A 68 -101.20 79.77 24.92
N PRO A 69 -101.73 80.79 24.20
CA PRO A 69 -100.93 81.75 23.41
C PRO A 69 -99.95 82.65 24.19
N HIS A 70 -99.79 82.40 25.48
CA HIS A 70 -98.82 83.06 26.35
C HIS A 70 -97.63 82.15 26.69
N ILE A 71 -97.66 80.88 26.28
CA ILE A 71 -96.71 79.84 26.65
C ILE A 71 -96.27 79.12 25.39
N LYS A 72 -95.07 79.47 24.92
CA LYS A 72 -94.43 78.92 23.72
C LYS A 72 -94.32 77.39 23.66
N ASP A 73 -94.32 76.72 24.81
CA ASP A 73 -94.10 75.29 24.99
C ASP A 73 -95.09 74.81 26.08
N HIS A 74 -96.23 74.33 25.63
CA HIS A 74 -97.40 74.08 26.46
C HIS A 74 -97.24 72.83 27.33
N ASP A 75 -96.75 71.73 26.76
CA ASP A 75 -96.57 70.45 27.45
C ASP A 75 -95.18 70.27 28.09
N LYS A 76 -94.23 71.16 27.77
CA LYS A 76 -92.90 71.29 28.41
C LYS A 76 -91.97 70.15 28.10
N ASP A 77 -92.09 69.56 26.93
CA ASP A 77 -91.17 68.55 26.42
C ASP A 77 -89.88 69.18 25.85
N GLY A 78 -89.89 70.50 25.57
CA GLY A 78 -88.77 71.26 25.03
C GLY A 78 -88.92 71.65 23.56
N LEU A 79 -89.99 71.22 22.89
CA LEU A 79 -90.45 71.71 21.61
C LEU A 79 -91.36 72.94 21.82
N ALA A 80 -91.64 73.68 20.76
CA ALA A 80 -92.59 74.79 20.82
C ALA A 80 -93.91 74.34 20.19
N ASP A 81 -95.05 74.94 20.55
CA ASP A 81 -96.38 74.45 20.15
C ASP A 81 -96.58 74.33 18.63
N ASN A 82 -95.76 75.04 17.84
CA ASN A 82 -95.66 74.87 16.39
C ASN A 82 -95.10 73.49 15.93
N GLU A 83 -94.72 72.59 16.84
CA GLU A 83 -94.23 71.23 16.59
C GLU A 83 -95.21 70.37 15.80
N ILE A 84 -96.51 70.58 15.98
CA ILE A 84 -97.56 69.90 15.22
C ILE A 84 -97.45 70.17 13.71
N ILE A 85 -96.81 71.27 13.34
CA ILE A 85 -96.54 71.64 11.94
C ILE A 85 -95.17 71.11 11.49
N ILE A 86 -94.18 71.07 12.38
CA ILE A 86 -92.78 70.75 12.03
C ILE A 86 -92.53 69.24 12.07
N HIS A 87 -92.93 68.60 13.16
CA HIS A 87 -92.65 67.20 13.49
C HIS A 87 -93.92 66.34 13.42
N GLY A 88 -95.10 66.95 13.53
CA GLY A 88 -96.38 66.23 13.53
C GLY A 88 -96.76 65.69 14.90
N THR A 89 -95.96 66.01 15.92
CA THR A 89 -96.13 65.71 17.34
C THR A 89 -97.19 66.60 17.98
N SER A 90 -97.72 66.17 19.12
CA SER A 90 -98.87 66.78 19.79
C SER A 90 -98.41 67.77 20.86
N PRO A 91 -98.66 69.10 20.72
CA PRO A 91 -98.24 70.13 21.70
C PRO A 91 -99.02 70.13 23.03
N LEU A 92 -99.76 69.07 23.28
CA LEU A 92 -100.50 68.83 24.53
C LEU A 92 -99.96 67.61 25.28
N LEU A 93 -99.07 66.84 24.66
CA LEU A 93 -98.57 65.57 25.14
C LEU A 93 -97.06 65.57 24.91
N ASN A 94 -96.30 65.48 26.00
CA ASN A 94 -94.84 65.45 25.96
C ASN A 94 -94.25 64.18 25.31
N ASP A 95 -95.10 63.27 24.86
CA ASP A 95 -94.86 61.93 24.35
C ASP A 95 -96.13 61.57 23.55
N THR A 96 -96.00 61.66 22.23
CA THR A 96 -97.11 61.64 21.29
C THR A 96 -97.67 60.24 21.06
N ASP A 97 -96.81 59.23 20.89
CA ASP A 97 -97.19 57.84 20.63
C ASP A 97 -97.27 56.97 21.89
N ARG A 98 -96.75 57.45 23.01
CA ARG A 98 -96.86 56.87 24.36
C ARG A 98 -96.02 55.62 24.56
N ASP A 99 -94.81 55.63 24.00
CA ASP A 99 -93.82 54.58 24.18
C ASP A 99 -92.92 54.79 25.42
N ASP A 100 -93.18 55.84 26.21
CA ASP A 100 -92.42 56.31 27.39
C ASP A 100 -91.15 57.14 27.06
N ILE A 101 -90.91 57.52 25.80
CA ILE A 101 -89.89 58.50 25.38
C ILE A 101 -90.58 59.83 25.03
N SER A 102 -89.96 60.96 25.36
CA SER A 102 -90.52 62.26 24.96
C SER A 102 -90.21 62.59 23.50
N ASP A 103 -91.13 63.26 22.82
CA ASP A 103 -91.01 63.70 21.42
C ASP A 103 -89.66 64.40 21.14
N TYR A 104 -89.21 65.28 22.05
CA TYR A 104 -87.89 65.92 21.96
C TYR A 104 -86.73 64.92 21.94
N ASP A 105 -86.74 63.91 22.82
CA ASP A 105 -85.66 62.93 22.96
C ASP A 105 -85.62 61.99 21.76
N GLU A 106 -86.77 61.58 21.23
CA GLU A 106 -86.86 60.80 20.00
C GLU A 106 -86.27 61.55 18.81
N ILE A 107 -86.67 62.79 18.59
CA ILE A 107 -86.19 63.59 17.46
C ILE A 107 -84.70 63.91 17.60
N PHE A 108 -84.23 64.28 18.79
CA PHE A 108 -82.91 64.87 18.97
C PHE A 108 -81.85 63.91 19.51
N ILE A 109 -82.22 62.94 20.34
CA ILE A 109 -81.31 62.01 20.99
C ILE A 109 -81.30 60.66 20.28
N TYR A 110 -82.45 59.97 20.25
CA TYR A 110 -82.56 58.57 19.82
C TYR A 110 -82.74 58.40 18.31
N LYS A 111 -83.24 59.42 17.62
CA LYS A 111 -83.52 59.43 16.18
C LYS A 111 -84.61 58.43 15.75
N THR A 112 -85.54 58.15 16.65
CA THR A 112 -86.77 57.37 16.43
C THR A 112 -87.89 58.26 15.85
N ASP A 113 -88.98 57.64 15.39
CA ASP A 113 -90.15 58.32 14.81
C ASP A 113 -91.18 58.67 15.90
N PRO A 114 -91.31 59.94 16.33
CA PRO A 114 -92.08 60.34 17.52
C PRO A 114 -93.60 60.27 17.37
N ILE A 115 -94.08 59.54 16.37
CA ILE A 115 -95.50 59.31 16.10
C ILE A 115 -95.79 57.82 15.89
N SER A 116 -94.79 56.96 16.12
CA SER A 116 -94.82 55.52 15.92
C SER A 116 -94.07 54.86 17.08
N ASP A 117 -94.80 54.16 17.94
CA ASP A 117 -94.26 53.48 19.12
C ASP A 117 -93.21 52.40 18.79
N ASP A 118 -93.10 51.99 17.53
CA ASP A 118 -92.18 50.98 17.00
C ASP A 118 -91.62 51.50 15.65
N SER A 119 -90.39 52.01 15.68
CA SER A 119 -89.73 52.68 14.56
C SER A 119 -89.23 51.72 13.49
N ASP A 120 -88.68 50.57 13.88
CA ASP A 120 -88.06 49.60 12.98
C ASP A 120 -88.95 48.40 12.60
N LYS A 121 -90.08 48.24 13.30
CA LYS A 121 -91.17 47.29 13.04
C LYS A 121 -90.82 45.85 13.32
N ASP A 122 -89.97 45.61 14.30
CA ASP A 122 -89.63 44.28 14.78
C ASP A 122 -90.69 43.73 15.79
N GLY A 123 -91.51 44.63 16.36
CA GLY A 123 -92.57 44.31 17.32
C GLY A 123 -92.23 44.60 18.79
N LEU A 124 -91.07 45.20 19.08
CA LEU A 124 -90.73 45.90 20.31
C LEU A 124 -91.04 47.39 20.13
N SER A 125 -91.36 48.08 21.23
CA SER A 125 -91.52 49.54 21.16
C SER A 125 -90.17 50.23 21.39
N ASP A 126 -89.97 51.40 20.81
CA ASP A 126 -88.70 52.15 20.89
C ASP A 126 -88.28 52.37 22.35
N GLY A 127 -89.23 52.73 23.22
CA GLY A 127 -89.03 52.80 24.67
C GLY A 127 -88.68 51.47 25.36
N GLU A 128 -89.22 50.32 24.91
CA GLU A 128 -88.84 49.01 25.46
C GLU A 128 -87.39 48.68 25.12
N GLU A 129 -87.00 48.93 23.88
CA GLU A 129 -85.66 48.69 23.36
C GLU A 129 -84.62 49.56 24.06
N ILE A 130 -84.84 50.87 24.10
CA ILE A 130 -83.87 51.82 24.65
C ILE A 130 -83.76 51.69 26.17
N LEU A 131 -84.89 51.59 26.88
CA LEU A 131 -84.91 51.65 28.34
C LEU A 131 -84.68 50.29 29.02
N ASN A 132 -85.12 49.19 28.41
CA ASN A 132 -85.08 47.87 29.05
C ASN A 132 -84.07 46.91 28.42
N TYR A 133 -84.00 46.81 27.09
CA TYR A 133 -83.20 45.79 26.40
C TYR A 133 -81.83 46.31 25.92
N HIS A 134 -81.71 47.62 25.78
CA HIS A 134 -80.55 48.31 25.22
C HIS A 134 -80.22 47.88 23.78
N THR A 135 -81.25 47.57 22.99
CA THR A 135 -81.19 47.33 21.54
C THR A 135 -81.32 48.63 20.75
N ASP A 136 -81.01 48.61 19.46
CA ASP A 136 -81.11 49.77 18.57
C ASP A 136 -82.50 49.85 17.95
N ALA A 137 -83.37 50.69 18.52
CA ALA A 137 -84.76 50.91 18.07
C ALA A 137 -84.93 51.40 16.62
N THR A 138 -83.85 51.58 15.87
CA THR A 138 -83.89 51.89 14.44
C THR A 138 -83.44 50.73 13.56
N ASN A 139 -83.12 49.58 14.14
CA ASN A 139 -82.56 48.42 13.50
C ASN A 139 -83.09 47.11 14.12
N ASN A 140 -83.97 46.45 13.37
CA ASN A 140 -84.72 45.27 13.80
C ASN A 140 -83.89 43.99 14.07
N ASP A 141 -82.57 44.07 14.02
CA ASP A 141 -81.58 43.00 14.22
C ASP A 141 -80.29 43.67 14.70
N THR A 142 -80.21 43.92 16.01
CA THR A 142 -79.23 44.81 16.63
C THR A 142 -77.80 44.29 16.48
N ASP A 143 -77.57 42.97 16.57
CA ASP A 143 -76.24 42.36 16.48
C ASP A 143 -75.91 41.70 15.13
N CYS A 144 -76.86 41.73 14.19
CA CYS A 144 -76.73 41.32 12.80
C CYS A 144 -76.42 39.83 12.61
N ASP A 145 -76.96 38.97 13.46
CA ASP A 145 -76.78 37.52 13.39
C ASP A 145 -77.82 36.81 12.48
N GLY A 146 -78.88 37.54 12.10
CA GLY A 146 -79.96 37.07 11.24
C GLY A 146 -81.26 36.70 11.98
N LEU A 147 -81.33 36.91 13.29
CA LEU A 147 -82.55 36.91 14.10
C LEU A 147 -82.95 38.36 14.40
N ASN A 148 -84.25 38.62 14.56
CA ASN A 148 -84.67 39.95 15.03
C ASN A 148 -84.75 39.99 16.56
N ASP A 149 -84.59 41.18 17.11
CA ASP A 149 -84.50 41.40 18.56
C ASP A 149 -85.74 40.86 19.30
N TYR A 150 -86.94 40.99 18.70
CA TYR A 150 -88.15 40.35 19.19
C TYR A 150 -88.03 38.81 19.30
N GLU A 151 -87.59 38.12 18.24
CA GLU A 151 -87.44 36.66 18.20
C GLU A 151 -86.46 36.18 19.26
N GLU A 152 -85.34 36.87 19.39
CA GLU A 152 -84.31 36.56 20.38
C GLU A 152 -84.82 36.74 21.81
N LEU A 153 -85.42 37.88 22.13
CA LEU A 153 -85.84 38.20 23.49
C LEU A 153 -87.13 37.48 23.93
N ARG A 154 -88.03 37.13 22.99
CA ARG A 154 -89.36 36.60 23.31
C ARG A 154 -89.54 35.11 22.99
N LEU A 155 -88.82 34.56 22.01
CA LEU A 155 -89.00 33.17 21.58
C LEU A 155 -87.81 32.29 21.93
N LEU A 156 -86.60 32.73 21.55
CA LEU A 156 -85.38 31.93 21.66
C LEU A 156 -84.69 32.12 23.02
N LEU A 157 -84.91 33.28 23.67
CA LEU A 157 -84.27 33.69 24.91
C LEU A 157 -82.74 33.79 24.77
N THR A 158 -82.29 34.25 23.60
CA THR A 158 -80.91 34.62 23.28
C THR A 158 -80.64 36.09 23.58
N ASN A 159 -79.40 36.54 23.41
CA ASN A 159 -79.00 37.91 23.69
C ASN A 159 -78.91 38.75 22.41
N ALA A 160 -79.95 39.55 22.15
CA ALA A 160 -80.06 40.44 20.98
C ALA A 160 -78.99 41.55 20.82
N THR A 161 -77.96 41.55 21.67
CA THR A 161 -76.81 42.45 21.54
C THR A 161 -75.50 41.70 21.37
N ASN A 162 -75.57 40.38 21.24
CA ASN A 162 -74.45 39.46 21.17
C ASN A 162 -74.83 38.24 20.31
N ASN A 163 -74.32 38.26 19.09
CA ASN A 163 -74.58 37.31 18.01
C ASN A 163 -74.15 35.84 18.23
N ASP A 164 -73.73 35.48 19.43
CA ASP A 164 -73.24 34.14 19.84
C ASP A 164 -73.49 34.00 21.36
N THR A 165 -74.69 33.54 21.73
CA THR A 165 -75.22 33.58 23.09
C THR A 165 -74.52 32.62 24.04
N ASP A 166 -74.19 31.41 23.60
CA ASP A 166 -73.52 30.42 24.43
C ASP A 166 -71.98 30.42 24.30
N GLY A 167 -71.45 31.15 23.32
CA GLY A 167 -70.02 31.41 23.16
C GLY A 167 -69.27 30.25 22.52
N ASP A 168 -69.95 29.39 21.77
CA ASP A 168 -69.34 28.24 21.09
C ASP A 168 -68.73 28.58 19.73
N THR A 169 -68.85 29.84 19.28
CA THR A 169 -68.39 30.43 18.01
C THR A 169 -69.29 30.21 16.79
N LEU A 170 -70.42 29.51 16.95
CA LEU A 170 -71.52 29.49 16.00
C LEU A 170 -72.45 30.67 16.31
N LEU A 171 -73.03 31.28 15.26
CA LEU A 171 -73.94 32.42 15.48
C LEU A 171 -75.34 31.90 15.76
N ASP A 172 -76.08 32.50 16.71
CA ASP A 172 -77.42 32.02 17.10
C ASP A 172 -78.36 31.91 15.89
N GLY A 173 -78.35 32.92 15.01
CA GLY A 173 -79.10 32.89 13.77
C GLY A 173 -78.70 31.79 12.79
N VAL A 174 -77.44 31.35 12.79
CA VAL A 174 -76.96 30.21 11.99
C VAL A 174 -77.42 28.89 12.60
N GLU A 175 -77.34 28.75 13.91
CA GLU A 175 -77.81 27.58 14.65
C GLU A 175 -79.28 27.31 14.38
N VAL A 176 -80.12 28.32 14.58
CA VAL A 176 -81.57 28.17 14.42
C VAL A 176 -81.97 27.97 12.95
N ASN A 177 -81.40 28.75 12.03
CA ASN A 177 -81.86 28.76 10.64
C ASN A 177 -81.20 27.69 9.74
N VAL A 178 -80.03 27.18 10.10
CA VAL A 178 -79.23 26.27 9.25
C VAL A 178 -79.12 24.88 9.86
N TYR A 179 -78.65 24.77 11.11
CA TYR A 179 -78.25 23.49 11.70
C TYR A 179 -79.33 22.86 12.60
N GLY A 180 -80.20 23.68 13.17
CA GLY A 180 -81.25 23.24 14.09
C GLY A 180 -80.74 22.91 15.50
N THR A 181 -79.58 23.45 15.88
CA THR A 181 -78.99 23.35 17.23
C THR A 181 -79.64 24.34 18.21
N ASP A 182 -79.45 24.17 19.53
CA ASP A 182 -79.97 25.09 20.55
C ASP A 182 -78.93 26.19 20.81
N PRO A 183 -79.17 27.47 20.41
CA PRO A 183 -78.20 28.57 20.53
C PRO A 183 -77.88 29.04 21.95
N ARG A 184 -78.26 28.23 22.94
CA ARG A 184 -78.01 28.46 24.37
C ARG A 184 -77.25 27.28 24.97
N SER A 185 -76.86 26.32 24.15
CA SER A 185 -76.18 25.10 24.54
C SER A 185 -75.05 24.87 23.56
N SER A 186 -73.82 25.16 23.99
CA SER A 186 -72.61 24.98 23.21
C SER A 186 -72.27 23.52 22.88
N ASP A 187 -73.22 22.60 23.02
CA ASP A 187 -73.15 21.13 22.90
C ASP A 187 -74.62 20.68 22.96
N THR A 188 -75.27 20.56 21.80
CA THR A 188 -76.72 20.38 21.71
C THR A 188 -77.16 18.96 22.09
N ASP A 189 -76.37 17.93 21.73
CA ASP A 189 -76.71 16.53 22.00
C ASP A 189 -76.06 15.93 23.25
N GLY A 190 -75.09 16.65 23.85
CA GLY A 190 -74.51 16.36 25.15
C GLY A 190 -73.44 15.27 25.14
N ASP A 191 -72.76 15.09 24.01
CA ASP A 191 -71.76 14.04 23.81
C ASP A 191 -70.34 14.45 24.25
N GLY A 192 -70.14 15.76 24.48
CA GLY A 192 -68.88 16.36 24.91
C GLY A 192 -68.10 17.11 23.82
N LEU A 193 -68.62 17.22 22.60
CA LEU A 193 -68.18 18.14 21.56
C LEU A 193 -69.11 19.35 21.50
N SER A 194 -68.58 20.50 21.06
CA SER A 194 -69.44 21.64 20.79
C SER A 194 -70.00 21.60 19.38
N ASP A 195 -71.19 22.15 19.17
CA ASP A 195 -71.84 22.16 17.85
C ASP A 195 -70.91 22.74 16.77
N SER A 196 -70.18 23.82 17.10
CA SER A 196 -69.15 24.38 16.23
C SER A 196 -67.96 23.44 15.98
N ASP A 197 -67.49 22.68 16.97
CA ASP A 197 -66.38 21.72 16.83
C ASP A 197 -66.82 20.54 15.94
N GLU A 198 -68.03 20.04 16.13
CA GLU A 198 -68.59 18.95 15.32
C GLU A 198 -68.70 19.34 13.85
N LEU A 199 -69.22 20.53 13.55
CA LEU A 199 -69.37 20.99 12.18
C LEU A 199 -68.04 21.38 11.51
N ASN A 200 -67.15 22.06 12.24
CA ASN A 200 -65.96 22.68 11.66
C ASN A 200 -64.68 21.87 11.82
N VAL A 201 -64.62 20.94 12.79
CA VAL A 201 -63.41 20.16 13.12
C VAL A 201 -63.59 18.69 12.80
N TYR A 202 -64.66 18.06 13.30
CA TYR A 202 -64.83 16.61 13.25
C TYR A 202 -65.69 16.13 12.08
N GLY A 203 -66.59 16.97 11.56
CA GLY A 203 -67.55 16.61 10.53
C GLY A 203 -68.68 15.69 11.03
N THR A 204 -68.84 15.60 12.35
CA THR A 204 -69.88 14.83 13.03
C THR A 204 -71.21 15.59 13.04
N ASN A 205 -72.27 14.94 13.52
CA ASN A 205 -73.62 15.50 13.51
C ASN A 205 -74.01 16.04 14.90
N PRO A 206 -74.15 17.36 15.10
CA PRO A 206 -74.42 17.99 16.41
C PRO A 206 -75.81 17.72 17.01
N LEU A 207 -76.54 16.79 16.42
CA LEU A 207 -77.85 16.32 16.86
C LEU A 207 -77.83 14.81 17.16
N SER A 208 -76.66 14.17 17.12
CA SER A 208 -76.46 12.73 17.26
C SER A 208 -75.16 12.45 18.00
N ALA A 209 -75.28 12.17 19.30
CA ALA A 209 -74.16 11.89 20.19
C ALA A 209 -73.29 10.67 19.83
N ASP A 210 -73.58 9.98 18.73
CA ASP A 210 -72.91 8.77 18.20
C ASP A 210 -73.18 8.80 16.68
N SER A 211 -72.22 9.31 15.91
CA SER A 211 -72.38 9.63 14.50
C SER A 211 -72.27 8.41 13.58
N ASP A 212 -71.46 7.42 13.93
CA ASP A 212 -71.25 6.20 13.14
C ASP A 212 -72.06 4.98 13.62
N GLY A 213 -72.57 5.03 14.85
CA GLY A 213 -73.45 4.03 15.44
C GLY A 213 -72.74 2.81 16.02
N ASP A 214 -71.45 2.90 16.35
CA ASP A 214 -70.67 1.80 16.94
C ASP A 214 -70.96 1.61 18.45
N GLY A 215 -71.50 2.65 19.10
CA GLY A 215 -71.87 2.69 20.51
C GLY A 215 -70.93 3.48 21.42
N LEU A 216 -69.85 4.07 20.89
CA LEU A 216 -69.11 5.17 21.49
C LEU A 216 -69.76 6.50 21.11
N TYR A 217 -69.45 7.54 21.89
CA TYR A 217 -69.92 8.89 21.60
C TYR A 217 -68.79 9.67 20.92
N ASP A 218 -69.10 10.57 19.99
CA ASP A 218 -68.07 11.27 19.19
C ASP A 218 -67.06 12.01 20.11
N GLY A 219 -67.55 12.62 21.20
CA GLY A 219 -66.71 13.21 22.24
C GLY A 219 -65.82 12.22 23.03
N ALA A 220 -66.28 10.98 23.23
CA ALA A 220 -65.48 9.91 23.82
C ALA A 220 -64.40 9.42 22.85
N GLU A 221 -64.73 9.31 21.57
CA GLU A 221 -63.82 8.90 20.51
C GLU A 221 -62.70 9.91 20.29
N LYS A 222 -63.00 11.22 20.34
CA LYS A 222 -61.96 12.27 20.42
C LYS A 222 -60.96 12.03 21.56
N THR A 223 -61.43 11.50 22.70
CA THR A 223 -60.56 11.22 23.86
C THR A 223 -59.71 9.96 23.64
N LEU A 224 -60.29 8.94 23.01
CA LEU A 224 -59.62 7.69 22.62
C LEU A 224 -58.73 7.86 21.37
N LYS A 225 -58.95 8.95 20.62
CA LYS A 225 -58.37 9.29 19.32
C LYS A 225 -58.78 8.37 18.17
N THR A 226 -59.91 7.70 18.33
CA THR A 226 -60.60 6.99 17.25
C THR A 226 -61.32 7.98 16.32
N ASP A 227 -61.74 7.52 15.14
CA ASP A 227 -62.46 8.35 14.18
C ASP A 227 -63.97 8.25 14.41
N PRO A 228 -64.65 9.32 14.87
CA PRO A 228 -66.09 9.30 15.19
C PRO A 228 -67.02 9.12 13.97
N LEU A 229 -66.44 8.89 12.79
CA LEU A 229 -67.16 8.59 11.55
C LEU A 229 -66.86 7.16 11.05
N ASP A 230 -66.08 6.37 11.79
CA ASP A 230 -65.65 5.03 11.41
C ASP A 230 -65.70 4.04 12.57
N SER A 231 -66.66 3.10 12.49
CA SER A 231 -67.01 2.20 13.59
C SER A 231 -65.92 1.18 13.98
N ASP A 232 -64.86 1.06 13.18
CA ASP A 232 -63.74 0.11 13.30
C ASP A 232 -62.48 0.84 12.83
N SER A 233 -61.88 1.62 13.74
CA SER A 233 -60.85 2.61 13.40
C SER A 233 -59.53 2.00 12.88
N ASP A 234 -59.27 0.72 13.14
CA ASP A 234 -58.06 0.01 12.70
C ASP A 234 -58.30 -1.18 11.74
N ASP A 235 -59.54 -1.36 11.30
CA ASP A 235 -59.98 -2.32 10.29
C ASP A 235 -59.66 -3.79 10.66
N ASP A 236 -59.65 -4.13 11.95
CA ASP A 236 -59.27 -5.47 12.43
C ASP A 236 -60.46 -6.45 12.53
N GLY A 237 -61.68 -5.92 12.40
CA GLY A 237 -62.94 -6.64 12.47
C GLY A 237 -63.68 -6.52 13.81
N LEU A 238 -63.15 -5.77 14.78
CA LEU A 238 -63.80 -5.37 16.01
C LEU A 238 -64.18 -3.89 15.91
N THR A 239 -65.36 -3.52 16.43
CA THR A 239 -65.71 -2.10 16.52
C THR A 239 -64.98 -1.45 17.69
N ASP A 240 -64.72 -0.15 17.64
CA ASP A 240 -64.00 0.57 18.70
C ASP A 240 -64.67 0.36 20.08
N TRP A 241 -66.00 0.33 20.12
CA TRP A 241 -66.77 -0.03 21.31
C TRP A 241 -66.47 -1.45 21.85
N GLN A 242 -66.36 -2.44 20.96
CA GLN A 242 -66.06 -3.83 21.33
C GLN A 242 -64.65 -3.92 21.92
N GLU A 243 -63.72 -3.16 21.37
CA GLU A 243 -62.36 -3.13 21.84
C GLU A 243 -62.22 -2.53 23.23
N VAL A 244 -62.86 -1.39 23.45
CA VAL A 244 -62.84 -0.71 24.75
C VAL A 244 -63.56 -1.51 25.85
N TYR A 245 -64.68 -2.17 25.53
CA TYR A 245 -65.59 -2.73 26.54
C TYR A 245 -65.72 -4.26 26.55
N VAL A 246 -65.35 -4.96 25.49
CA VAL A 246 -65.54 -6.42 25.35
C VAL A 246 -64.22 -7.17 25.32
N SER A 247 -63.37 -6.94 24.30
CA SER A 247 -62.08 -7.61 24.14
C SER A 247 -60.98 -6.99 25.00
N LEU A 248 -61.13 -5.72 25.40
CA LEU A 248 -60.13 -4.95 26.15
C LEU A 248 -58.81 -4.82 25.37
N THR A 249 -58.94 -4.66 24.06
CA THR A 249 -57.89 -4.41 23.07
C THR A 249 -57.76 -2.91 22.81
N LYS A 250 -56.91 -2.51 21.87
CA LYS A 250 -56.61 -1.11 21.57
C LYS A 250 -57.27 -0.71 20.23
N PRO A 251 -58.24 0.22 20.25
CA PRO A 251 -58.99 0.63 19.04
C PRO A 251 -58.24 1.31 17.89
N LEU A 252 -56.91 1.35 17.94
CA LEU A 252 -56.06 2.03 16.96
C LEU A 252 -54.86 1.17 16.57
N ASP A 253 -54.88 -0.09 17.01
CA ASP A 253 -53.76 -1.02 16.96
C ASP A 253 -54.35 -2.40 16.74
N ASN A 254 -54.49 -2.74 15.46
CA ASN A 254 -55.13 -3.95 14.98
C ASN A 254 -54.52 -5.25 15.49
N ASP A 255 -53.39 -5.20 16.20
CA ASP A 255 -52.65 -6.29 16.82
C ASP A 255 -52.13 -5.82 18.19
N THR A 256 -52.95 -5.99 19.23
CA THR A 256 -52.75 -5.40 20.55
C THR A 256 -51.50 -5.94 21.24
N ASP A 257 -51.18 -7.23 21.07
CA ASP A 257 -50.03 -7.89 21.72
C ASP A 257 -48.81 -8.09 20.81
N ASN A 258 -48.93 -7.71 19.54
CA ASN A 258 -47.88 -7.65 18.53
C ASN A 258 -47.35 -9.03 18.13
N ASP A 259 -48.22 -10.05 18.09
CA ASP A 259 -47.86 -11.41 17.67
C ASP A 259 -48.03 -11.67 16.16
N THR A 260 -48.56 -10.70 15.40
CA THR A 260 -48.89 -10.71 13.95
C THR A 260 -50.33 -11.12 13.62
N LEU A 261 -51.08 -11.70 14.55
CA LEU A 261 -52.52 -11.92 14.38
C LEU A 261 -53.27 -10.64 14.75
N SER A 262 -54.38 -10.37 14.04
CA SER A 262 -55.22 -9.24 14.42
C SER A 262 -56.15 -9.62 15.56
N ASP A 263 -56.52 -8.67 16.41
CA ASP A 263 -57.30 -8.99 17.61
C ASP A 263 -58.66 -9.63 17.25
N GLY A 264 -59.31 -9.11 16.20
CA GLY A 264 -60.51 -9.70 15.62
C GLY A 264 -60.31 -11.12 15.05
N PHE A 265 -59.12 -11.43 14.52
CA PHE A 265 -58.79 -12.75 14.02
C PHE A 265 -58.56 -13.75 15.16
N GLU A 266 -57.85 -13.33 16.19
CA GLU A 266 -57.57 -14.15 17.37
C GLU A 266 -58.83 -14.62 18.08
N LEU A 267 -59.81 -13.73 18.26
CA LEU A 267 -61.11 -14.11 18.82
C LEU A 267 -61.86 -15.13 17.95
N ASN A 268 -61.61 -15.15 16.64
CA ASN A 268 -62.18 -16.13 15.72
C ASN A 268 -61.52 -17.51 15.85
N ILE A 269 -60.20 -17.55 16.08
CA ILE A 269 -59.47 -18.79 16.37
C ILE A 269 -59.50 -19.18 17.87
N LYS A 270 -60.08 -18.32 18.71
CA LYS A 270 -60.27 -18.46 20.17
C LYS A 270 -58.98 -18.32 21.00
N THR A 271 -58.00 -17.62 20.47
CA THR A 271 -56.83 -17.16 21.22
C THR A 271 -57.14 -15.84 21.93
N ASN A 272 -56.25 -15.39 22.80
CA ASN A 272 -56.42 -14.20 23.62
C ASN A 272 -55.59 -13.05 23.05
N PRO A 273 -56.23 -12.00 22.49
CA PRO A 273 -55.57 -10.90 21.77
C PRO A 273 -54.83 -9.88 22.64
N ARG A 274 -54.34 -10.32 23.78
CA ARG A 274 -53.65 -9.49 24.76
C ARG A 274 -52.41 -10.19 25.30
N THR A 275 -52.11 -11.37 24.77
CA THR A 275 -51.00 -12.23 25.14
C THR A 275 -50.55 -12.98 23.89
N GLU A 276 -49.33 -12.67 23.44
CA GLU A 276 -48.66 -13.36 22.33
C GLU A 276 -48.68 -14.90 22.45
N ASP A 277 -48.77 -15.45 23.66
CA ASP A 277 -48.82 -16.89 23.97
C ASP A 277 -50.00 -17.15 24.92
N SER A 278 -51.12 -17.65 24.37
CA SER A 278 -52.38 -17.82 25.10
C SER A 278 -52.33 -18.90 26.18
N ASP A 279 -51.57 -19.97 25.97
CA ASP A 279 -51.53 -21.14 26.86
C ASP A 279 -50.29 -21.23 27.76
N GLY A 280 -49.29 -20.38 27.48
CA GLY A 280 -48.05 -20.22 28.24
C GLY A 280 -47.06 -21.36 28.03
N ASP A 281 -47.05 -22.00 26.86
CA ASP A 281 -46.12 -23.08 26.52
C ASP A 281 -44.85 -22.62 25.80
N GLY A 282 -44.82 -21.36 25.38
CA GLY A 282 -43.66 -20.69 24.78
C GLY A 282 -43.68 -20.57 23.26
N LEU A 283 -44.69 -21.11 22.57
CA LEU A 283 -45.01 -20.74 21.19
C LEU A 283 -46.00 -19.57 21.18
N SER A 284 -45.85 -18.67 20.22
CA SER A 284 -46.87 -17.63 20.01
C SER A 284 -48.09 -18.19 19.28
N ASP A 285 -49.26 -17.58 19.49
CA ASP A 285 -50.51 -17.99 18.88
C ASP A 285 -50.41 -17.94 17.32
N TYR A 286 -49.72 -16.93 16.77
CA TYR A 286 -49.35 -16.86 15.35
C TYR A 286 -48.52 -18.06 14.86
N GLU A 287 -47.50 -18.45 15.62
CA GLU A 287 -46.64 -19.57 15.26
C GLU A 287 -47.43 -20.87 15.22
N GLU A 288 -48.27 -21.11 16.23
CA GLU A 288 -49.14 -22.28 16.27
C GLU A 288 -50.14 -22.30 15.11
N TYR A 289 -50.75 -21.15 14.78
CA TYR A 289 -51.63 -21.03 13.61
C TYR A 289 -50.92 -21.41 12.30
N LEU A 290 -49.67 -20.94 12.10
CA LEU A 290 -48.87 -21.32 10.94
C LEU A 290 -48.53 -22.82 10.90
N PHE A 291 -48.17 -23.39 12.05
CA PHE A 291 -47.80 -24.80 12.14
C PHE A 291 -49.00 -25.73 11.96
N ASP A 292 -50.18 -25.39 12.47
CA ASP A 292 -51.41 -26.16 12.20
C ASP A 292 -51.77 -26.15 10.71
N ALA A 293 -51.65 -24.99 10.06
CA ALA A 293 -51.89 -24.85 8.62
C ALA A 293 -50.92 -25.70 7.76
N GLN A 294 -49.68 -25.92 8.22
CA GLN A 294 -48.66 -26.68 7.50
C GLN A 294 -48.69 -28.20 7.81
N TYR A 295 -49.03 -28.57 9.05
CA TYR A 295 -48.87 -29.95 9.54
C TYR A 295 -50.16 -30.61 10.06
N ASN A 296 -51.32 -29.97 9.85
CA ASN A 296 -52.65 -30.57 10.01
C ASN A 296 -52.84 -31.22 11.40
N ASN A 297 -52.42 -30.49 12.43
CA ASN A 297 -52.47 -30.86 13.85
C ASN A 297 -51.74 -32.18 14.23
N THR A 298 -50.67 -32.54 13.51
CA THR A 298 -49.93 -33.80 13.76
C THR A 298 -49.05 -33.73 15.02
N TYR A 299 -48.62 -32.54 15.42
CA TYR A 299 -47.59 -32.35 16.46
C TYR A 299 -48.12 -31.77 17.78
N GLY A 300 -49.44 -31.58 17.92
CA GLY A 300 -50.06 -31.20 19.20
C GLY A 300 -49.88 -29.74 19.64
N VAL A 301 -49.44 -28.85 18.74
CA VAL A 301 -49.34 -27.39 18.94
C VAL A 301 -50.73 -26.73 18.93
N ASP A 302 -51.63 -27.24 19.76
CA ASP A 302 -52.97 -26.67 19.95
C ASP A 302 -52.83 -25.43 20.85
N PRO A 303 -53.24 -24.22 20.37
CA PRO A 303 -53.14 -22.97 21.11
C PRO A 303 -53.89 -22.94 22.45
N GLU A 304 -54.66 -23.98 22.75
CA GLU A 304 -55.35 -24.15 24.02
C GLU A 304 -54.68 -25.19 24.96
N THR A 305 -53.63 -25.92 24.54
CA THR A 305 -53.07 -27.05 25.30
C THR A 305 -51.56 -27.04 25.50
N ARG A 306 -51.17 -26.63 26.71
CA ARG A 306 -49.79 -26.70 27.21
C ARG A 306 -49.09 -28.05 27.02
N ILE A 307 -48.27 -28.19 25.97
CA ILE A 307 -47.44 -29.38 25.71
C ILE A 307 -46.08 -29.29 26.44
N LYS A 308 -45.40 -30.43 26.55
CA LYS A 308 -44.19 -30.62 27.36
C LYS A 308 -42.95 -30.19 26.57
N TYR A 309 -42.27 -29.15 27.07
CA TYR A 309 -41.06 -28.46 26.59
C TYR A 309 -39.88 -29.20 25.92
N ASP A 310 -39.84 -30.54 25.88
CA ASP A 310 -38.70 -31.36 25.41
C ASP A 310 -39.18 -32.82 25.26
N SER A 311 -39.52 -33.19 24.02
CA SER A 311 -40.23 -34.41 23.64
C SER A 311 -39.32 -35.63 23.52
N ASP A 312 -38.11 -35.47 22.99
CA ASP A 312 -37.13 -36.54 22.82
C ASP A 312 -36.12 -36.64 23.98
N GLY A 313 -36.01 -35.60 24.81
CA GLY A 313 -35.17 -35.54 26.00
C GLY A 313 -33.70 -35.20 25.73
N ASP A 314 -33.38 -34.63 24.57
CA ASP A 314 -31.99 -34.30 24.19
C ASP A 314 -31.48 -32.99 24.82
N GLY A 315 -32.39 -32.14 25.31
CA GLY A 315 -32.11 -30.86 25.96
C GLY A 315 -32.35 -29.63 25.10
N LEU A 316 -32.67 -29.80 23.81
CA LEU A 316 -33.35 -28.81 23.00
C LEU A 316 -34.84 -28.84 23.34
N SER A 317 -35.49 -27.68 23.19
CA SER A 317 -36.94 -27.62 23.32
C SER A 317 -37.59 -27.91 21.97
N ASP A 318 -38.76 -28.53 21.97
CA ASP A 318 -39.57 -28.75 20.76
C ASP A 318 -39.68 -27.50 19.88
N MET A 319 -39.83 -26.31 20.48
CA MET A 319 -39.84 -25.03 19.75
C MET A 319 -38.53 -24.78 18.97
N PHE A 320 -37.38 -25.05 19.59
CA PHE A 320 -36.07 -24.88 18.96
C PHE A 320 -35.93 -25.84 17.79
N GLU A 321 -36.31 -27.10 18.00
CA GLU A 321 -36.23 -28.14 16.98
C GLU A 321 -37.12 -27.79 15.79
N VAL A 322 -38.38 -27.41 16.03
CA VAL A 322 -39.32 -27.00 14.99
C VAL A 322 -38.82 -25.77 14.21
N ARG A 323 -38.36 -24.70 14.88
CA ARG A 323 -37.84 -23.49 14.20
C ARG A 323 -36.60 -23.79 13.34
N ASN A 324 -35.78 -24.75 13.74
CA ASN A 324 -34.60 -25.18 12.98
C ASN A 324 -34.87 -26.36 12.04
N GLY A 325 -36.11 -26.86 12.01
CA GLY A 325 -36.59 -27.99 11.20
C GLY A 325 -35.95 -29.33 11.57
N LEU A 326 -35.58 -29.52 12.82
CA LEU A 326 -35.15 -30.78 13.44
C LEU A 326 -36.37 -31.64 13.79
N ASP A 327 -36.16 -32.93 14.03
CA ASP A 327 -37.24 -33.86 14.39
C ASP A 327 -37.41 -33.93 15.91
N ILE A 328 -38.53 -33.42 16.42
CA ILE A 328 -38.88 -33.38 17.87
C ILE A 328 -38.93 -34.75 18.57
N LEU A 329 -38.72 -35.85 17.84
CA LEU A 329 -38.69 -37.22 18.35
C LEU A 329 -37.32 -37.89 18.19
N SER A 330 -36.31 -37.19 17.64
CA SER A 330 -34.99 -37.72 17.31
C SER A 330 -33.88 -36.85 17.90
N ASN A 331 -33.16 -37.41 18.87
CA ASN A 331 -32.10 -36.72 19.60
C ASN A 331 -30.74 -36.65 18.87
N ASP A 332 -30.72 -37.06 17.60
CA ASP A 332 -29.57 -37.18 16.71
C ASP A 332 -30.15 -37.25 15.28
N SER A 333 -30.25 -36.09 14.65
CA SER A 333 -31.01 -35.85 13.42
C SER A 333 -30.29 -36.36 12.17
N ASP A 334 -28.96 -36.40 12.15
CA ASP A 334 -28.16 -36.90 11.02
C ASP A 334 -27.47 -38.25 11.25
N GLY A 335 -27.43 -38.72 12.50
CA GLY A 335 -26.94 -40.04 12.88
C GLY A 335 -25.43 -40.15 12.96
N ASP A 336 -24.69 -39.06 13.13
CA ASP A 336 -23.23 -39.05 13.24
C ASP A 336 -22.71 -39.49 14.63
N GLY A 337 -23.60 -39.47 15.63
CA GLY A 337 -23.31 -39.88 17.01
C GLY A 337 -23.13 -38.73 18.01
N LEU A 338 -23.18 -37.48 17.56
CA LEU A 338 -23.50 -36.32 18.39
C LEU A 338 -25.01 -36.18 18.52
N SER A 339 -25.46 -35.45 19.54
CA SER A 339 -26.89 -35.15 19.69
C SER A 339 -27.13 -33.74 19.19
N ASP A 340 -28.33 -33.46 18.69
CA ASP A 340 -28.70 -32.14 18.18
C ASP A 340 -28.38 -31.03 19.19
N TYR A 341 -28.67 -31.26 20.49
CA TYR A 341 -28.24 -30.35 21.56
C TYR A 341 -26.73 -30.06 21.59
N ASN A 342 -25.88 -31.08 21.46
CA ASN A 342 -24.42 -30.92 21.54
C ASN A 342 -23.90 -30.16 20.32
N GLU A 343 -24.42 -30.48 19.14
CA GLU A 343 -24.06 -29.81 17.90
C GLU A 343 -24.47 -28.34 17.92
N VAL A 344 -25.70 -28.04 18.31
CA VAL A 344 -26.17 -26.66 18.51
C VAL A 344 -25.31 -25.91 19.52
N PHE A 345 -24.96 -26.55 20.64
CA PHE A 345 -24.12 -25.95 21.67
C PHE A 345 -22.70 -25.64 21.18
N MET A 346 -22.16 -26.50 20.30
CA MET A 346 -20.85 -26.33 19.64
C MET A 346 -20.92 -25.44 18.39
N GLY A 347 -22.13 -25.11 17.93
CA GLY A 347 -22.42 -24.32 16.74
C GLY A 347 -22.13 -25.06 15.43
N LEU A 348 -22.27 -26.38 15.46
CA LEU A 348 -22.25 -27.30 14.32
C LEU A 348 -23.64 -27.38 13.68
N ASN A 349 -23.77 -28.17 12.61
CA ASN A 349 -25.02 -28.33 11.89
C ASN A 349 -25.67 -29.70 12.19
N PRO A 350 -26.76 -29.77 13.00
CA PRO A 350 -27.42 -31.02 13.38
C PRO A 350 -28.06 -31.85 12.26
N LYS A 351 -27.90 -31.41 11.01
CA LYS A 351 -28.44 -32.06 9.82
C LYS A 351 -27.34 -32.52 8.88
N SER A 352 -26.09 -32.35 9.25
CA SER A 352 -24.92 -32.60 8.42
C SER A 352 -23.86 -33.23 9.29
N ASN A 353 -23.61 -34.51 9.05
CA ASN A 353 -22.65 -35.32 9.78
C ASN A 353 -21.18 -34.91 9.58
N ASP A 354 -20.94 -33.79 8.91
CA ASP A 354 -19.68 -33.19 8.47
C ASP A 354 -20.01 -31.71 8.19
N THR A 355 -19.71 -30.83 9.15
CA THR A 355 -20.14 -29.44 9.15
C THR A 355 -19.31 -28.58 8.19
N ASP A 356 -18.01 -28.81 8.07
CA ASP A 356 -17.11 -28.02 7.23
C ASP A 356 -16.75 -28.67 5.88
N ASN A 357 -17.22 -29.90 5.66
CA ASN A 357 -17.13 -30.66 4.41
C ASN A 357 -15.70 -31.03 4.00
N ASP A 358 -14.82 -31.29 4.96
CA ASP A 358 -13.45 -31.74 4.71
C ASP A 358 -13.36 -33.28 4.51
N GLY A 359 -14.38 -34.01 4.94
CA GLY A 359 -14.49 -35.48 4.83
C GLY A 359 -14.33 -36.22 6.16
N LEU A 360 -14.06 -35.54 7.27
CA LEU A 360 -14.20 -36.04 8.64
C LEU A 360 -15.62 -35.75 9.15
N SER A 361 -16.14 -36.63 10.00
CA SER A 361 -17.42 -36.31 10.67
C SER A 361 -17.21 -35.47 11.91
N ASP A 362 -18.19 -34.64 12.26
CA ASP A 362 -18.14 -33.78 13.45
C ASP A 362 -17.80 -34.59 14.73
N TYR A 363 -18.38 -35.78 14.87
CA TYR A 363 -18.01 -36.73 15.92
C TYR A 363 -16.52 -37.15 15.88
N GLU A 364 -16.01 -37.54 14.71
CA GLU A 364 -14.62 -37.98 14.51
C GLU A 364 -13.64 -36.87 14.86
N GLU A 365 -13.95 -35.64 14.47
CA GLU A 365 -13.12 -34.48 14.75
C GLU A 365 -13.03 -34.16 16.24
N ILE A 366 -14.16 -34.19 16.94
CA ILE A 366 -14.20 -33.87 18.38
C ILE A 366 -13.58 -34.99 19.23
N VAL A 367 -13.78 -36.25 18.85
CA VAL A 367 -13.51 -37.40 19.72
C VAL A 367 -12.21 -38.11 19.35
N GLU A 368 -11.88 -38.20 18.06
CA GLU A 368 -10.78 -39.02 17.56
C GLU A 368 -9.56 -38.19 17.18
N THR A 369 -9.74 -37.14 16.37
CA THR A 369 -8.63 -36.37 15.76
C THR A 369 -8.29 -35.10 16.55
N LEU A 370 -9.25 -34.55 17.29
CA LEU A 370 -9.16 -33.28 18.04
C LEU A 370 -8.97 -32.04 17.14
N THR A 371 -9.44 -32.12 15.90
CA THR A 371 -9.47 -31.01 14.93
C THR A 371 -10.71 -30.15 15.12
N ASN A 372 -10.82 -29.05 14.37
CA ASN A 372 -11.92 -28.10 14.50
C ASN A 372 -13.03 -28.39 13.48
N PRO A 373 -14.22 -28.88 13.89
CA PRO A 373 -15.29 -29.33 12.97
C PRO A 373 -16.02 -28.23 12.20
N ARG A 374 -15.44 -27.04 12.17
CA ARG A 374 -15.98 -25.84 11.53
C ARG A 374 -14.98 -25.23 10.58
N ASN A 375 -13.83 -25.85 10.45
CA ASN A 375 -12.70 -25.34 9.72
C ASN A 375 -11.93 -26.52 9.15
N ASN A 376 -12.15 -26.74 7.85
CA ASN A 376 -11.61 -27.85 7.09
C ASN A 376 -10.07 -27.92 7.00
N ASP A 377 -9.34 -26.99 7.61
CA ASP A 377 -7.88 -26.83 7.64
C ASP A 377 -7.54 -26.16 8.99
N THR A 378 -7.39 -26.95 10.04
CA THR A 378 -7.40 -26.50 11.44
C THR A 378 -6.25 -25.53 11.74
N ASP A 379 -5.05 -25.79 11.23
CA ASP A 379 -3.86 -24.99 11.48
C ASP A 379 -3.52 -23.97 10.37
N ASN A 380 -4.27 -23.99 9.26
CA ASN A 380 -4.18 -23.07 8.13
C ASN A 380 -2.84 -23.17 7.37
N ASP A 381 -2.34 -24.39 7.18
CA ASP A 381 -1.14 -24.67 6.41
C ASP A 381 -1.42 -24.86 4.90
N GLY A 382 -2.68 -25.10 4.54
CA GLY A 382 -3.16 -25.31 3.18
C GLY A 382 -3.52 -26.76 2.83
N LEU A 383 -3.41 -27.68 3.78
CA LEU A 383 -3.96 -29.04 3.71
C LEU A 383 -5.25 -29.12 4.53
N SER A 384 -6.18 -29.96 4.10
CA SER A 384 -7.33 -30.25 4.97
C SER A 384 -7.00 -31.26 6.05
N ASP A 385 -7.70 -31.18 7.19
CA ASP A 385 -7.47 -32.10 8.32
C ASP A 385 -7.60 -33.58 7.87
N TYR A 386 -8.60 -33.87 7.02
CA TYR A 386 -8.73 -35.16 6.36
C TYR A 386 -7.47 -35.58 5.55
N GLU A 387 -6.91 -34.68 4.74
CA GLU A 387 -5.74 -34.95 3.90
C GLU A 387 -4.50 -35.22 4.74
N GLU A 388 -4.30 -34.44 5.79
CA GLU A 388 -3.19 -34.60 6.73
C GLU A 388 -3.24 -35.95 7.43
N ILE A 389 -4.40 -36.35 7.94
CA ILE A 389 -4.53 -37.61 8.68
C ILE A 389 -4.45 -38.84 7.76
N TYR A 390 -5.17 -38.81 6.63
CA TYR A 390 -5.40 -40.01 5.82
C TYR A 390 -4.53 -40.11 4.56
N ILE A 391 -3.91 -39.01 4.11
CA ILE A 391 -3.10 -38.97 2.89
C ILE A 391 -1.61 -38.75 3.20
N PHE A 392 -1.28 -37.68 3.93
CA PHE A 392 0.11 -37.23 4.09
C PHE A 392 0.76 -37.70 5.40
N GLY A 393 -0.02 -37.84 6.48
CA GLY A 393 0.46 -38.23 7.80
C GLY A 393 1.09 -37.09 8.62
N SER A 394 0.77 -35.83 8.31
CA SER A 394 1.13 -34.63 9.10
C SER A 394 0.21 -34.44 10.31
N ASP A 395 0.53 -33.48 11.19
CA ASP A 395 -0.27 -33.15 12.37
C ASP A 395 -1.19 -31.96 12.06
N PRO A 396 -2.52 -32.15 11.95
CA PRO A 396 -3.46 -31.11 11.54
C PRO A 396 -3.64 -29.93 12.50
N CYS A 397 -2.94 -29.99 13.63
CA CYS A 397 -2.91 -28.92 14.62
C CYS A 397 -1.58 -28.15 14.63
N ASN A 398 -0.65 -28.46 13.72
CA ASN A 398 0.68 -27.88 13.68
C ASN A 398 1.15 -27.62 12.23
N SER A 399 1.02 -26.36 11.82
CA SER A 399 1.26 -25.93 10.43
C SER A 399 2.72 -25.99 9.93
N ASP A 400 3.64 -26.50 10.73
CA ASP A 400 5.09 -26.59 10.51
C ASP A 400 5.62 -27.75 11.39
N GLY A 401 5.50 -28.95 10.84
CA GLY A 401 5.69 -30.25 11.49
C GLY A 401 7.08 -30.42 12.09
N ASP A 402 8.10 -29.99 11.37
CA ASP A 402 9.50 -30.20 11.71
C ASP A 402 10.23 -28.91 12.17
N ASN A 403 9.57 -27.75 12.09
CA ASN A 403 10.01 -26.44 12.55
C ASN A 403 11.19 -25.88 11.74
N ASP A 404 11.23 -26.16 10.45
CA ASP A 404 12.23 -25.64 9.52
C ASP A 404 11.85 -24.26 8.94
N GLY A 405 10.59 -23.84 9.14
CA GLY A 405 10.05 -22.56 8.69
C GLY A 405 9.26 -22.61 7.38
N LEU A 406 9.16 -23.78 6.75
CA LEU A 406 8.21 -24.12 5.71
C LEU A 406 6.93 -24.68 6.36
N LYS A 407 5.84 -24.71 5.60
CA LYS A 407 4.58 -25.28 6.07
C LYS A 407 4.39 -26.66 5.46
N ASP A 408 3.77 -27.59 6.16
CA ASP A 408 3.54 -28.96 5.67
C ASP A 408 2.85 -28.95 4.28
N GLY A 409 1.82 -28.12 4.10
CA GLY A 409 1.16 -27.93 2.81
C GLY A 409 2.02 -27.31 1.70
N ASP A 410 3.02 -26.50 2.05
CA ASP A 410 4.01 -25.98 1.11
C ASP A 410 5.06 -27.03 0.74
N GLU A 411 5.50 -27.83 1.71
CA GLU A 411 6.42 -28.96 1.53
C GLU A 411 5.84 -30.02 0.61
N ILE A 412 4.61 -30.46 0.85
CA ILE A 412 3.90 -31.41 -0.01
C ILE A 412 3.81 -30.90 -1.46
N ARG A 413 3.64 -29.60 -1.65
CA ARG A 413 3.57 -28.98 -2.99
C ARG A 413 4.93 -28.94 -3.68
N LEU A 414 6.02 -28.86 -2.92
CA LEU A 414 7.40 -28.89 -3.39
C LEU A 414 7.97 -30.32 -3.51
N GLY A 415 7.26 -31.30 -2.94
CA GLY A 415 7.66 -32.71 -2.93
C GLY A 415 8.59 -33.09 -1.77
N LEU A 416 8.63 -32.26 -0.73
CA LEU A 416 9.40 -32.45 0.51
C LEU A 416 8.56 -33.25 1.53
N ASP A 417 9.18 -33.68 2.63
CA ASP A 417 8.54 -34.44 3.70
C ASP A 417 8.35 -33.55 4.94
N PRO A 418 7.11 -33.24 5.38
CA PRO A 418 6.82 -32.37 6.53
C PRO A 418 7.40 -32.74 7.89
N ALA A 419 8.10 -33.87 7.97
CA ALA A 419 8.76 -34.36 9.16
C ALA A 419 10.30 -34.32 9.05
N ASP A 420 10.86 -33.82 7.94
CA ASP A 420 12.29 -33.84 7.62
C ASP A 420 12.81 -32.44 7.25
N ASN A 421 13.44 -31.80 8.23
CA ASN A 421 13.79 -30.38 8.19
C ASN A 421 15.03 -30.03 7.35
N ASP A 422 15.60 -31.00 6.63
CA ASP A 422 16.86 -30.95 5.88
C ASP A 422 16.86 -32.13 4.88
N THR A 423 16.13 -31.97 3.78
CA THR A 423 15.76 -33.04 2.83
C THR A 423 16.98 -33.67 2.14
N ASP A 424 17.98 -32.88 1.77
CA ASP A 424 19.19 -33.36 1.11
C ASP A 424 20.35 -33.68 2.07
N ALA A 425 20.19 -33.32 3.34
CA ALA A 425 21.13 -33.53 4.44
C ALA A 425 22.47 -32.79 4.27
N ASP A 426 22.48 -31.61 3.64
CA ASP A 426 23.65 -30.75 3.52
C ASP A 426 23.93 -29.91 4.78
N GLY A 427 22.90 -29.72 5.63
CA GLY A 427 22.94 -29.00 6.89
C GLY A 427 22.27 -27.62 6.86
N LEU A 428 21.73 -27.18 5.74
CA LEU A 428 20.74 -26.12 5.64
C LEU A 428 19.34 -26.69 5.91
N LEU A 429 18.42 -25.82 6.30
CA LEU A 429 17.03 -26.20 6.50
C LEU A 429 16.28 -25.90 5.20
N ASP A 430 15.35 -26.75 4.77
CA ASP A 430 14.64 -26.56 3.49
C ASP A 430 13.97 -25.17 3.42
N GLY A 431 13.40 -24.71 4.53
CA GLY A 431 12.88 -23.36 4.70
C GLY A 431 13.92 -22.25 4.49
N ASP A 432 15.13 -22.39 5.03
CA ASP A 432 16.23 -21.43 4.83
C ASP A 432 16.73 -21.44 3.37
N GLU A 433 16.79 -22.61 2.76
CA GLU A 433 17.16 -22.75 1.35
C GLU A 433 16.16 -22.04 0.44
N ILE A 434 14.87 -22.21 0.66
CA ILE A 434 13.86 -21.55 -0.16
C ILE A 434 13.80 -20.04 0.10
N TYR A 435 13.81 -19.61 1.37
CA TYR A 435 13.53 -18.23 1.73
C TYR A 435 14.76 -17.33 1.88
N VAL A 436 15.93 -17.88 2.19
CA VAL A 436 17.15 -17.12 2.49
C VAL A 436 18.19 -17.25 1.39
N TYR A 437 18.53 -18.49 1.00
CA TYR A 437 19.65 -18.76 0.09
C TYR A 437 19.21 -18.93 -1.37
N HIS A 438 17.94 -19.31 -1.58
CA HIS A 438 17.32 -19.63 -2.87
C HIS A 438 17.98 -20.81 -3.62
N THR A 439 18.49 -21.78 -2.86
CA THR A 439 19.04 -23.06 -3.30
C THR A 439 17.93 -24.11 -3.47
N ASP A 440 18.26 -25.28 -4.04
CA ASP A 440 17.31 -26.39 -4.20
C ASP A 440 17.42 -27.36 -3.02
N PRO A 441 16.41 -27.45 -2.12
CA PRO A 441 16.47 -28.29 -0.92
C PRO A 441 16.51 -29.80 -1.18
N GLN A 442 16.46 -30.21 -2.44
CA GLN A 442 16.63 -31.60 -2.85
C GLN A 442 18.01 -31.89 -3.45
N ASP A 443 18.89 -30.90 -3.53
CA ASP A 443 20.19 -30.99 -4.20
C ASP A 443 21.32 -30.34 -3.40
N ILE A 444 22.19 -31.18 -2.85
CA ILE A 444 23.32 -30.82 -1.99
C ILE A 444 24.30 -29.78 -2.58
N ASP A 445 24.32 -29.60 -3.90
CA ASP A 445 25.26 -28.76 -4.66
C ASP A 445 24.48 -28.11 -5.81
N SER A 446 23.84 -26.97 -5.53
CA SER A 446 22.85 -26.34 -6.42
C SER A 446 23.42 -25.87 -7.76
N ASP A 447 24.71 -25.59 -7.84
CA ASP A 447 25.38 -25.06 -9.05
C ASP A 447 26.44 -25.99 -9.67
N ASP A 448 26.55 -27.22 -9.15
CA ASP A 448 27.41 -28.31 -9.61
C ASP A 448 28.92 -27.96 -9.57
N ASP A 449 29.37 -27.19 -8.58
CA ASP A 449 30.74 -26.69 -8.50
C ASP A 449 31.69 -27.52 -7.59
N LEU A 450 31.13 -28.54 -6.93
CA LEU A 450 31.72 -29.47 -5.96
C LEU A 450 31.66 -29.05 -4.49
N LEU A 451 31.23 -27.83 -4.17
CA LEU A 451 30.91 -27.41 -2.81
C LEU A 451 29.43 -27.70 -2.52
N SER A 452 29.11 -27.91 -1.25
CA SER A 452 27.69 -27.95 -0.87
C SER A 452 27.19 -26.56 -0.56
N ASP A 453 25.90 -26.33 -0.74
CA ASP A 453 25.29 -25.02 -0.49
C ASP A 453 25.58 -24.55 0.94
N TYR A 454 25.48 -25.44 1.93
CA TYR A 454 25.91 -25.21 3.32
C TYR A 454 27.37 -24.73 3.45
N ASP A 455 28.30 -25.41 2.78
CA ASP A 455 29.74 -25.13 2.86
C ASP A 455 30.02 -23.73 2.29
N GLU A 456 29.32 -23.32 1.26
CA GLU A 456 29.48 -21.99 0.65
C GLU A 456 28.94 -20.88 1.54
N VAL A 457 27.73 -21.02 2.06
CA VAL A 457 27.08 -19.97 2.87
C VAL A 457 27.72 -19.84 4.26
N MET A 458 28.15 -20.94 4.86
CA MET A 458 28.89 -20.92 6.14
C MET A 458 30.37 -20.59 5.95
N GLY A 459 30.85 -20.77 4.74
CA GLY A 459 32.19 -20.54 4.29
C GLY A 459 33.08 -21.77 4.43
N VAL A 460 34.04 -21.88 3.50
CA VAL A 460 35.03 -22.95 3.41
C VAL A 460 36.43 -22.42 3.73
N ASN A 461 37.26 -23.25 4.38
CA ASN A 461 38.63 -22.87 4.69
C ASN A 461 39.61 -23.33 3.61
N VAL A 462 40.02 -22.39 2.75
CA VAL A 462 40.95 -22.62 1.65
C VAL A 462 42.39 -22.71 2.17
N THR A 463 43.12 -23.75 1.73
CA THR A 463 44.48 -24.02 2.20
C THR A 463 45.44 -22.88 1.82
N GLY A 464 45.99 -22.18 2.82
CA GLY A 464 46.94 -21.09 2.61
C GLY A 464 46.33 -19.70 2.48
N ILE A 465 45.01 -19.62 2.29
CA ILE A 465 44.25 -18.39 2.00
C ILE A 465 43.29 -18.04 3.16
N GLY A 466 42.70 -19.05 3.81
CA GLY A 466 41.78 -18.91 4.94
C GLY A 466 40.31 -19.10 4.54
N TRP A 467 39.39 -18.68 5.42
CA TRP A 467 37.95 -18.81 5.17
C TRP A 467 37.47 -17.90 4.04
N ARG A 468 36.69 -18.47 3.11
CA ARG A 468 36.00 -17.78 2.01
C ARG A 468 34.55 -18.24 1.95
N ILE A 469 33.70 -17.35 1.47
CA ILE A 469 32.27 -17.58 1.23
C ILE A 469 32.10 -17.32 -0.25
N THR A 470 31.53 -18.30 -0.94
CA THR A 470 31.22 -18.30 -2.37
C THR A 470 29.70 -18.19 -2.54
N ASN A 471 29.23 -18.16 -3.77
CA ASN A 471 27.81 -18.01 -4.06
C ASN A 471 27.24 -19.35 -4.52
N PRO A 472 26.32 -19.98 -3.76
CA PRO A 472 25.81 -21.33 -4.07
C PRO A 472 24.90 -21.44 -5.31
N LEU A 473 24.81 -20.36 -6.09
CA LEU A 473 24.05 -20.30 -7.33
C LEU A 473 24.95 -19.93 -8.52
N GLU A 474 26.26 -19.75 -8.29
CA GLU A 474 27.26 -19.34 -9.27
C GLU A 474 28.55 -20.14 -9.10
N ASN A 475 28.68 -21.19 -9.90
CA ASN A 475 29.82 -22.12 -9.86
C ASN A 475 31.22 -21.55 -10.16
N ASP A 476 31.35 -20.24 -10.35
CA ASP A 476 32.59 -19.49 -10.59
C ASP A 476 32.36 -18.07 -10.06
N THR A 477 32.56 -17.88 -8.74
CA THR A 477 32.20 -16.67 -8.00
C THR A 477 32.99 -15.44 -8.46
N ASP A 478 34.25 -15.60 -8.86
CA ASP A 478 35.12 -14.49 -9.26
C ASP A 478 35.30 -14.32 -10.78
N GLY A 479 34.80 -15.27 -11.57
CA GLY A 479 34.68 -15.20 -13.02
C GLY A 479 35.98 -15.45 -13.77
N ASP A 480 36.90 -16.23 -13.20
CA ASP A 480 38.22 -16.50 -13.77
C ASP A 480 38.29 -17.79 -14.60
N ASN A 481 37.17 -18.53 -14.69
CA ASN A 481 36.96 -19.83 -15.33
C ASN A 481 37.52 -21.04 -14.55
N LEU A 482 37.73 -20.91 -13.25
CA LEU A 482 37.84 -22.02 -12.31
C LEU A 482 36.51 -22.18 -11.56
N LEU A 483 36.21 -23.41 -11.14
CA LEU A 483 35.07 -23.65 -10.27
C LEU A 483 35.49 -23.36 -8.82
N ASP A 484 34.63 -22.81 -7.98
CA ASP A 484 35.03 -22.45 -6.62
C ASP A 484 35.47 -23.70 -5.84
N GLY A 485 34.72 -24.80 -5.98
CA GLY A 485 35.13 -26.10 -5.47
C GLY A 485 36.47 -26.62 -6.02
N GLU A 486 36.79 -26.36 -7.29
CA GLU A 486 38.10 -26.72 -7.86
C GLU A 486 39.25 -25.93 -7.21
N GLU A 487 39.03 -24.68 -6.84
CA GLU A 487 40.02 -23.84 -6.15
C GLU A 487 40.18 -24.22 -4.68
N VAL A 488 39.06 -24.49 -4.00
CA VAL A 488 39.00 -24.90 -2.59
C VAL A 488 39.63 -26.28 -2.40
N PHE A 489 39.23 -27.27 -3.20
CA PHE A 489 39.83 -28.60 -3.15
C PHE A 489 41.21 -28.62 -3.79
N GLY A 490 41.51 -27.67 -4.66
CA GLY A 490 42.78 -27.45 -5.35
C GLY A 490 42.94 -28.29 -6.62
N PHE A 491 43.53 -27.67 -7.64
CA PHE A 491 43.76 -28.27 -8.96
C PHE A 491 45.24 -28.51 -9.24
N TYR A 492 45.54 -29.22 -10.33
CA TYR A 492 46.90 -29.63 -10.66
C TYR A 492 47.46 -28.91 -11.89
N ILE A 493 48.62 -28.28 -11.72
CA ILE A 493 49.49 -27.80 -12.81
C ILE A 493 50.80 -28.57 -12.73
N ASN A 494 51.23 -29.22 -13.82
CA ASN A 494 52.52 -29.93 -13.89
C ASN A 494 52.81 -30.93 -12.72
N ASN A 495 51.77 -31.61 -12.21
CA ASN A 495 51.76 -32.50 -11.03
C ASN A 495 51.91 -31.82 -9.65
N ASN A 496 51.99 -30.49 -9.60
CA ASN A 496 51.89 -29.73 -8.36
C ASN A 496 50.43 -29.33 -8.15
N LYS A 497 49.98 -29.37 -6.90
CA LYS A 497 48.63 -29.00 -6.51
C LYS A 497 48.61 -27.56 -5.99
N TYR A 498 47.70 -26.76 -6.51
CA TYR A 498 47.54 -25.35 -6.18
C TYR A 498 46.17 -25.09 -5.58
N TYR A 499 46.09 -24.03 -4.79
CA TYR A 499 44.88 -23.51 -4.15
C TYR A 499 44.86 -22.02 -4.40
N THR A 500 43.75 -21.52 -4.94
CA THR A 500 43.52 -20.12 -5.31
C THR A 500 42.33 -19.58 -4.54
N ASP A 501 42.15 -18.26 -4.56
CA ASP A 501 41.11 -17.59 -3.77
C ASP A 501 39.86 -17.45 -4.64
N PRO A 502 38.79 -18.23 -4.43
CA PRO A 502 37.60 -18.25 -5.31
C PRO A 502 36.76 -16.96 -5.29
N THR A 503 37.24 -15.94 -4.58
CA THR A 503 36.63 -14.61 -4.53
C THR A 503 37.52 -13.54 -5.16
N SER A 504 38.61 -13.95 -5.80
CA SER A 504 39.67 -13.10 -6.31
C SER A 504 40.37 -13.76 -7.50
N SER A 505 39.91 -13.39 -8.70
CA SER A 505 40.33 -13.90 -10.01
C SER A 505 41.84 -13.85 -10.37
N ASP A 506 42.69 -13.34 -9.47
CA ASP A 506 44.14 -13.14 -9.62
C ASP A 506 44.75 -13.19 -8.21
N THR A 507 45.09 -14.40 -7.77
CA THR A 507 45.51 -14.72 -6.39
C THR A 507 46.83 -14.03 -6.02
N ASP A 508 47.79 -14.02 -6.94
CA ASP A 508 49.14 -13.46 -6.69
C ASP A 508 49.31 -11.98 -7.10
N LYS A 509 48.33 -11.44 -7.83
CA LYS A 509 48.21 -10.03 -8.24
C LYS A 509 49.28 -9.61 -9.24
N ASP A 510 49.67 -10.51 -10.12
CA ASP A 510 50.54 -10.19 -11.23
C ASP A 510 49.78 -9.67 -12.46
N GLY A 511 48.47 -9.92 -12.54
CA GLY A 511 47.57 -9.50 -13.60
C GLY A 511 47.19 -10.58 -14.61
N LEU A 512 47.71 -11.80 -14.51
CA LEU A 512 47.23 -13.00 -15.20
C LEU A 512 46.18 -13.67 -14.28
N LEU A 513 45.06 -14.13 -14.83
CA LEU A 513 44.01 -14.73 -13.98
C LEU A 513 44.38 -16.17 -13.60
N ASP A 514 43.95 -16.69 -12.45
CA ASP A 514 44.37 -18.01 -11.98
C ASP A 514 43.93 -19.13 -12.97
N GLY A 515 42.73 -18.99 -13.54
CA GLY A 515 42.25 -19.81 -14.65
C GLY A 515 43.10 -19.70 -15.92
N GLU A 516 43.63 -18.51 -16.26
CA GLU A 516 44.59 -18.35 -17.36
C GLU A 516 45.93 -19.02 -17.02
N GLU A 517 46.42 -18.90 -15.80
CA GLU A 517 47.68 -19.49 -15.34
C GLU A 517 47.65 -21.02 -15.39
N LYS A 518 46.51 -21.62 -15.03
CA LYS A 518 46.27 -23.06 -15.26
C LYS A 518 46.46 -23.46 -16.72
N THR A 519 46.05 -22.61 -17.67
CA THR A 519 46.24 -22.88 -19.11
C THR A 519 47.67 -22.66 -19.59
N TRP A 520 48.38 -21.65 -19.05
CA TRP A 520 49.77 -21.35 -19.36
C TRP A 520 50.76 -22.28 -18.65
N GLY A 521 50.32 -22.91 -17.56
CA GLY A 521 51.12 -23.80 -16.73
C GLY A 521 52.01 -23.08 -15.72
N THR A 522 51.72 -21.81 -15.42
CA THR A 522 52.40 -20.96 -14.42
C THR A 522 51.88 -21.23 -13.02
N ASP A 523 52.53 -20.68 -11.99
CA ASP A 523 52.17 -20.88 -10.58
C ASP A 523 51.26 -19.74 -10.10
N PRO A 524 49.94 -19.97 -9.91
CA PRO A 524 48.97 -18.90 -9.59
C PRO A 524 49.10 -18.28 -8.21
N THR A 525 50.09 -18.72 -7.44
CA THR A 525 50.42 -18.16 -6.13
C THR A 525 51.74 -17.40 -6.14
N ASN A 526 52.40 -17.30 -7.30
CA ASN A 526 53.73 -16.75 -7.45
C ASN A 526 53.90 -15.97 -8.77
N ARG A 527 53.85 -14.64 -8.60
CA ARG A 527 53.95 -13.63 -9.65
C ARG A 527 55.06 -13.77 -10.71
N ASP A 528 56.10 -14.55 -10.44
CA ASP A 528 57.27 -14.74 -11.31
C ASP A 528 57.66 -16.22 -11.24
N THR A 529 57.07 -17.05 -12.12
CA THR A 529 57.14 -18.51 -12.03
C THR A 529 58.55 -19.04 -12.26
N ASP A 530 59.28 -18.49 -13.23
CA ASP A 530 60.62 -18.96 -13.60
C ASP A 530 61.76 -18.20 -12.89
N GLY A 531 61.45 -17.12 -12.18
CA GLY A 531 62.35 -16.38 -11.30
C GLY A 531 63.28 -15.42 -12.04
N ASP A 532 62.92 -14.99 -13.24
CA ASP A 532 63.74 -14.12 -14.08
C ASP A 532 63.54 -12.62 -13.80
N ARG A 533 62.47 -12.27 -13.05
CA ARG A 533 61.99 -10.94 -12.62
C ARG A 533 60.99 -10.23 -13.54
N LEU A 534 60.61 -10.81 -14.66
CA LEU A 534 59.35 -10.48 -15.32
C LEU A 534 58.22 -11.21 -14.59
N SER A 535 57.04 -10.61 -14.55
CA SER A 535 55.88 -11.38 -14.10
C SER A 535 55.30 -12.19 -15.24
N ASP A 536 54.64 -13.30 -14.90
CA ASP A 536 54.06 -14.21 -15.89
C ASP A 536 53.10 -13.45 -16.83
N SER A 537 52.32 -12.51 -16.27
CA SER A 537 51.46 -11.61 -17.04
C SER A 537 52.22 -10.68 -18.01
N GLU A 538 53.40 -10.18 -17.64
CA GLU A 538 54.23 -9.31 -18.49
C GLU A 538 54.83 -10.11 -19.64
N GLU A 539 55.24 -11.35 -19.37
CA GLU A 539 55.77 -12.25 -20.39
C GLU A 539 54.70 -12.62 -21.40
N VAL A 540 53.54 -13.08 -20.95
CA VAL A 540 52.44 -13.50 -21.82
C VAL A 540 51.86 -12.31 -22.61
N ARG A 541 51.56 -11.19 -21.95
CA ARG A 541 50.77 -10.10 -22.55
C ARG A 541 51.60 -9.00 -23.20
N LYS A 542 52.87 -8.81 -22.82
CA LYS A 542 53.69 -7.67 -23.27
C LYS A 542 54.90 -8.08 -24.09
N TYR A 543 55.68 -9.06 -23.65
CA TYR A 543 56.94 -9.41 -24.31
C TYR A 543 56.85 -10.63 -25.23
N GLY A 544 55.88 -11.52 -25.00
CA GLY A 544 55.68 -12.76 -25.74
C GLY A 544 56.75 -13.83 -25.44
N THR A 545 57.43 -13.71 -24.30
CA THR A 545 58.39 -14.68 -23.77
C THR A 545 57.67 -15.85 -23.10
N ASN A 546 58.41 -16.91 -22.79
CA ASN A 546 57.87 -18.12 -22.18
C ASN A 546 57.99 -18.03 -20.65
N PRO A 547 56.87 -17.88 -19.91
CA PRO A 547 56.90 -17.65 -18.45
C PRO A 547 57.37 -18.84 -17.61
N LEU A 548 57.72 -19.96 -18.27
CA LEU A 548 58.28 -21.14 -17.64
C LEU A 548 59.79 -21.28 -17.91
N SER A 549 60.41 -20.27 -18.52
CA SER A 549 61.79 -20.34 -19.02
C SER A 549 62.46 -18.98 -18.95
N ALA A 550 63.24 -18.77 -17.90
CA ALA A 550 63.94 -17.51 -17.64
C ALA A 550 64.80 -16.99 -18.81
N ASP A 551 65.17 -17.85 -19.75
CA ASP A 551 65.89 -17.53 -20.99
C ASP A 551 65.11 -18.19 -22.14
N SER A 552 64.25 -17.41 -22.80
CA SER A 552 63.26 -17.92 -23.77
C SER A 552 63.91 -18.40 -25.07
N ASP A 553 64.99 -17.77 -25.51
CA ASP A 553 65.68 -18.11 -26.75
C ASP A 553 66.93 -19.00 -26.57
N GLY A 554 67.37 -19.18 -25.33
CA GLY A 554 68.43 -20.10 -24.92
C GLY A 554 69.85 -19.60 -25.20
N ASP A 555 70.07 -18.30 -25.38
CA ASP A 555 71.39 -17.73 -25.65
C ASP A 555 72.27 -17.55 -24.38
N GLY A 556 71.63 -17.66 -23.20
CA GLY A 556 72.24 -17.56 -21.89
C GLY A 556 72.15 -16.18 -21.23
N VAL A 557 71.39 -15.24 -21.79
CA VAL A 557 70.86 -14.03 -21.14
C VAL A 557 69.40 -14.31 -20.77
N ASN A 558 68.96 -13.81 -19.61
CA ASN A 558 67.57 -14.02 -19.18
C ASN A 558 66.67 -12.89 -19.74
N ASP A 559 65.39 -13.17 -19.94
CA ASP A 559 64.47 -12.31 -20.70
C ASP A 559 64.37 -10.91 -20.07
N TYR A 560 64.28 -10.83 -18.74
CA TYR A 560 64.35 -9.56 -18.00
C TYR A 560 65.60 -8.74 -18.33
N THR A 561 66.77 -9.40 -18.38
CA THR A 561 68.06 -8.72 -18.68
C THR A 561 68.05 -8.18 -20.11
N GLU A 562 67.45 -8.90 -21.05
CA GLU A 562 67.35 -8.46 -22.44
C GLU A 562 66.44 -7.25 -22.60
N VAL A 563 65.28 -7.27 -21.92
CA VAL A 563 64.35 -6.13 -21.88
C VAL A 563 65.05 -4.85 -21.38
N ILE A 564 65.86 -4.94 -20.31
CA ILE A 564 66.60 -3.77 -19.78
C ILE A 564 67.82 -3.39 -20.63
N MET A 565 68.42 -4.34 -21.37
CA MET A 565 69.51 -4.09 -22.31
C MET A 565 69.01 -3.62 -23.68
N HIS A 566 67.70 -3.62 -23.89
CA HIS A 566 67.03 -3.33 -25.16
C HIS A 566 67.44 -4.29 -26.29
N THR A 567 67.73 -5.54 -25.94
CA THR A 567 67.83 -6.67 -26.87
C THR A 567 66.48 -7.38 -26.98
N ASN A 568 66.32 -8.28 -27.93
CA ASN A 568 65.07 -8.99 -28.19
C ASN A 568 65.10 -10.36 -27.51
N PRO A 569 64.31 -10.59 -26.44
CA PRO A 569 64.34 -11.83 -25.65
C PRO A 569 63.84 -13.09 -26.39
N LEU A 570 63.45 -12.94 -27.65
CA LEU A 570 63.02 -14.04 -28.52
C LEU A 570 64.04 -14.33 -29.62
N SER A 571 65.25 -13.75 -29.55
CA SER A 571 66.23 -13.78 -30.62
C SER A 571 67.65 -13.77 -30.09
N SER A 572 68.28 -14.95 -30.09
CA SER A 572 69.64 -15.19 -29.59
C SER A 572 70.76 -14.34 -30.21
N ASP A 573 70.45 -13.54 -31.22
CA ASP A 573 71.32 -12.58 -31.92
C ASP A 573 70.41 -11.45 -32.41
N THR A 574 70.26 -10.40 -31.58
CA THR A 574 69.30 -9.32 -31.81
C THR A 574 69.57 -8.54 -33.10
N ASP A 575 70.84 -8.35 -33.46
CA ASP A 575 71.23 -7.53 -34.61
C ASP A 575 71.63 -8.33 -35.87
N GLY A 576 71.65 -9.66 -35.76
CA GLY A 576 71.83 -10.60 -36.86
C GLY A 576 73.26 -10.62 -37.42
N ASP A 577 74.27 -10.25 -36.64
CA ASP A 577 75.66 -10.23 -37.08
C ASP A 577 76.41 -11.55 -36.89
N GLY A 578 75.76 -12.54 -36.28
CA GLY A 578 76.24 -13.90 -36.06
C GLY A 578 76.94 -14.10 -34.73
N ILE A 579 76.91 -13.11 -33.83
CA ILE A 579 77.42 -13.21 -32.46
C ILE A 579 76.22 -13.17 -31.51
N PRO A 580 76.03 -14.20 -30.67
CA PRO A 580 74.93 -14.17 -29.72
C PRO A 580 75.03 -13.02 -28.74
N ASP A 581 73.88 -12.48 -28.29
CA ASP A 581 73.80 -11.25 -27.50
C ASP A 581 74.65 -11.34 -26.23
N ARG A 582 74.69 -12.52 -25.60
CA ARG A 582 75.57 -12.81 -24.45
C ARG A 582 77.07 -12.51 -24.68
N PHE A 583 77.56 -12.72 -25.90
CA PHE A 583 78.96 -12.56 -26.27
C PHE A 583 79.23 -11.29 -27.08
N ASP A 584 78.18 -10.61 -27.52
CA ASP A 584 78.33 -9.42 -28.32
C ASP A 584 78.57 -8.18 -27.44
N PRO A 585 79.73 -7.51 -27.55
CA PRO A 585 79.95 -6.22 -26.89
C PRO A 585 79.02 -5.10 -27.39
N LEU A 586 78.37 -5.26 -28.54
CA LEU A 586 77.44 -4.29 -29.14
C LEU A 586 76.19 -4.98 -29.74
N PRO A 587 75.36 -5.65 -28.91
CA PRO A 587 74.30 -6.59 -29.33
C PRO A 587 73.10 -5.96 -30.07
N THR A 588 73.10 -4.63 -30.21
CA THR A 588 72.03 -3.88 -30.91
C THR A 588 72.52 -3.27 -32.22
N THR A 589 73.78 -3.54 -32.62
CA THR A 589 74.40 -2.92 -33.79
C THR A 589 75.38 -3.87 -34.51
N ASN A 590 75.01 -4.26 -35.73
CA ASN A 590 75.79 -5.20 -36.55
C ASN A 590 77.26 -4.77 -36.70
N ASN A 591 78.16 -5.50 -36.06
CA ASN A 591 79.57 -5.13 -35.87
C ASN A 591 80.57 -6.17 -36.38
N LEU A 592 80.11 -7.30 -36.94
CA LEU A 592 80.89 -8.38 -37.57
C LEU A 592 82.10 -7.92 -38.40
N HIS A 593 81.97 -6.80 -39.12
CA HIS A 593 83.03 -6.24 -39.96
C HIS A 593 84.25 -5.79 -39.15
N ILE A 594 84.05 -5.34 -37.92
CA ILE A 594 85.09 -4.88 -36.99
C ILE A 594 85.88 -6.09 -36.45
N ILE A 595 85.19 -7.19 -36.12
CA ILE A 595 85.79 -8.39 -35.53
C ILE A 595 86.61 -9.18 -36.57
N ILE A 596 86.12 -9.31 -37.80
CA ILE A 596 86.88 -9.95 -38.90
C ILE A 596 88.23 -9.24 -39.11
N ALA A 597 88.26 -7.91 -39.03
CA ALA A 597 89.49 -7.14 -39.18
C ALA A 597 90.53 -7.46 -38.08
N ALA A 598 90.09 -7.70 -36.83
CA ALA A 598 90.98 -7.98 -35.71
C ALA A 598 91.62 -9.39 -35.77
N VAL A 599 90.85 -10.42 -36.14
CA VAL A 599 91.32 -11.82 -36.20
C VAL A 599 92.38 -12.02 -37.28
N VAL A 600 92.22 -11.38 -38.45
CA VAL A 600 93.19 -11.45 -39.55
C VAL A 600 94.57 -10.97 -39.07
N VAL A 601 94.62 -9.88 -38.29
CA VAL A 601 95.88 -9.34 -37.76
C VAL A 601 96.57 -10.34 -36.83
N LEU A 602 95.83 -11.02 -35.95
CA LEU A 602 96.37 -11.99 -34.99
C LEU A 602 96.99 -13.23 -35.67
N ILE A 603 96.33 -13.80 -36.70
CA ILE A 603 96.82 -14.99 -37.43
C ILE A 603 98.19 -14.72 -38.06
N PHE A 604 98.36 -13.53 -38.66
CA PHE A 604 99.63 -13.15 -39.29
C PHE A 604 100.78 -13.06 -38.27
N VAL A 605 100.50 -12.60 -37.05
CA VAL A 605 101.49 -12.54 -35.96
C VAL A 605 101.93 -13.95 -35.53
N GLU A 606 101.00 -14.89 -35.44
CA GLU A 606 101.26 -16.24 -34.93
C GLU A 606 102.01 -17.14 -35.94
N MET A 607 101.69 -17.02 -37.23
CA MET A 607 102.40 -17.75 -38.31
C MET A 607 103.91 -17.44 -38.35
N TYR A 608 104.31 -16.23 -37.97
CA TYR A 608 105.71 -15.82 -37.92
C TYR A 608 106.50 -16.58 -36.82
N HIS A 609 105.89 -16.82 -35.66
CA HIS A 609 106.53 -17.49 -34.54
C HIS A 609 106.82 -18.99 -34.79
N PHE A 610 105.97 -19.69 -35.54
CA PHE A 610 106.11 -21.13 -35.83
C PHE A 610 107.13 -21.49 -36.92
N GLY A 611 107.76 -20.50 -37.56
CA GLY A 611 108.87 -20.73 -38.50
C GLY A 611 108.46 -21.41 -39.81
N TYR A 612 107.20 -21.29 -40.22
CA TYR A 612 106.64 -21.93 -41.43
C TYR A 612 107.37 -21.56 -42.72
N PHE A 613 108.06 -20.41 -42.72
CA PHE A 613 108.82 -19.88 -43.84
C PHE A 613 110.36 -20.07 -43.75
N ARG A 614 110.89 -20.94 -42.85
CA ARG A 614 112.35 -21.16 -42.64
C ARG A 614 112.89 -22.49 -43.22
N ASN A 615 114.16 -22.51 -43.64
CA ASN A 615 114.87 -23.68 -44.21
C ASN A 615 115.72 -24.44 -43.16
N TRP A 616 115.31 -25.67 -42.82
CA TRP A 616 115.87 -26.46 -41.71
C TRP A 616 117.32 -26.93 -41.85
N ARG A 617 117.83 -27.11 -43.07
CA ARG A 617 119.22 -27.58 -43.27
C ARG A 617 120.25 -26.58 -42.75
N ARG A 618 119.94 -25.28 -42.77
CA ARG A 618 120.84 -24.21 -42.29
C ARG A 618 120.95 -24.16 -40.77
N ASP A 619 120.05 -24.84 -40.06
CA ASP A 619 120.02 -24.88 -38.61
C ASP A 619 120.77 -26.10 -38.05
N ILE A 620 121.25 -27.02 -38.89
CA ILE A 620 122.10 -28.16 -38.49
C ILE A 620 123.57 -27.72 -38.48
N LEU A 621 124.20 -27.88 -37.32
CA LEU A 621 125.58 -27.47 -37.06
C LEU A 621 126.57 -28.63 -37.15
N ALA A 622 126.23 -29.79 -36.57
CA ALA A 622 126.96 -31.05 -36.71
C ALA A 622 126.06 -32.24 -36.35
N VAL A 623 126.55 -33.44 -36.67
CA VAL A 623 125.87 -34.72 -36.40
C VAL A 623 126.87 -35.69 -35.79
N GLY A 624 126.53 -36.32 -34.67
CA GLY A 624 127.28 -37.42 -34.06
C GLY A 624 126.43 -38.68 -34.06
N LEU A 625 127.08 -39.83 -34.19
CA LEU A 625 126.49 -41.14 -34.02
C LEU A 625 127.15 -41.84 -32.82
N ALA A 626 126.50 -42.87 -32.29
CA ALA A 626 127.12 -43.81 -31.34
C ALA A 626 126.55 -45.21 -31.58
N ASP A 627 127.36 -46.24 -31.34
CA ASP A 627 126.90 -47.64 -31.42
C ASP A 627 125.91 -47.98 -30.27
N SER A 628 125.36 -49.20 -30.32
CA SER A 628 124.47 -49.74 -29.28
C SER A 628 125.14 -49.88 -27.90
N GLY A 629 126.48 -49.95 -27.86
CA GLY A 629 127.31 -50.01 -26.64
C GLY A 629 127.70 -48.64 -26.06
N GLY A 630 127.33 -47.54 -26.72
CA GLY A 630 127.61 -46.17 -26.30
C GLY A 630 128.99 -45.63 -26.69
N THR A 631 129.69 -46.26 -27.63
CA THR A 631 130.95 -45.76 -28.21
C THR A 631 130.64 -44.68 -29.24
N LEU A 632 131.17 -43.48 -29.02
CA LEU A 632 130.87 -42.33 -29.88
C LEU A 632 131.62 -42.35 -31.21
N MET A 633 130.85 -42.16 -32.28
CA MET A 633 131.27 -41.92 -33.65
C MET A 633 130.92 -40.47 -34.03
N LEU A 634 131.82 -39.54 -33.77
CA LEU A 634 131.56 -38.12 -34.03
C LEU A 634 131.89 -37.74 -35.47
N PHE A 635 130.89 -37.23 -36.19
CA PHE A 635 131.09 -36.55 -37.48
C PHE A 635 131.07 -35.05 -37.29
N ILE A 636 132.25 -34.49 -37.03
CA ILE A 636 132.44 -33.06 -36.86
C ILE A 636 132.97 -32.49 -38.19
N PRO A 637 132.22 -31.64 -38.91
CA PRO A 637 132.72 -30.97 -40.10
C PRO A 637 133.92 -30.07 -39.73
N GLU A 638 134.89 -29.89 -40.64
CA GLU A 638 136.03 -28.98 -40.39
C GLU A 638 135.58 -27.54 -40.05
N GLU A 639 134.47 -27.09 -40.64
CA GLU A 639 133.87 -25.76 -40.42
C GLU A 639 133.06 -25.65 -39.10
N PHE A 640 133.00 -26.70 -38.29
CA PHE A 640 132.13 -26.72 -37.10
C PHE A 640 132.42 -25.59 -36.11
N ALA A 641 133.70 -25.26 -35.93
CA ALA A 641 134.13 -24.15 -35.06
C ALA A 641 133.59 -22.79 -35.53
N GLU A 642 133.51 -22.56 -36.84
CA GLU A 642 132.97 -21.31 -37.41
C GLU A 642 131.44 -21.23 -37.29
N ARG A 643 130.75 -22.37 -37.40
CA ARG A 643 129.29 -22.45 -37.34
C ARG A 643 128.74 -22.29 -35.92
N ILE A 644 129.49 -22.71 -34.90
CA ILE A 644 129.07 -22.67 -33.48
C ILE A 644 129.30 -21.30 -32.82
N ARG A 645 130.20 -20.44 -33.32
CA ARG A 645 130.55 -19.11 -32.77
C ARG A 645 131.03 -19.07 -31.30
N ASP A 646 130.92 -20.15 -30.53
CA ASP A 646 131.30 -20.28 -29.12
C ASP A 646 132.01 -21.62 -28.85
N PRO A 647 133.36 -21.63 -28.67
CA PRO A 647 134.12 -22.84 -28.42
C PRO A 647 133.70 -23.60 -27.15
N GLY A 648 133.16 -22.90 -26.15
CA GLY A 648 132.69 -23.51 -24.90
C GLY A 648 131.46 -24.40 -25.12
N LEU A 649 130.60 -24.04 -26.08
CA LEU A 649 129.39 -24.78 -26.42
C LEU A 649 129.67 -26.17 -27.00
N ALA A 650 130.72 -26.28 -27.83
CA ALA A 650 131.15 -27.55 -28.41
C ALA A 650 131.74 -28.48 -27.33
N ALA A 651 132.57 -27.93 -26.43
CA ALA A 651 133.15 -28.68 -25.32
C ALA A 651 132.08 -29.13 -24.29
N SER A 652 131.18 -28.23 -23.89
CA SER A 652 130.06 -28.56 -23.00
C SER A 652 129.08 -29.53 -23.64
N GLY A 653 128.85 -29.43 -24.95
CA GLY A 653 128.01 -30.36 -25.70
C GLY A 653 128.59 -31.76 -25.77
N LEU A 654 129.90 -31.88 -26.07
CA LEU A 654 130.61 -33.16 -26.04
C LEU A 654 130.63 -33.78 -24.65
N MET A 655 130.85 -32.97 -23.59
CA MET A 655 130.79 -33.44 -22.21
C MET A 655 129.39 -33.91 -21.82
N ALA A 656 128.35 -33.17 -22.19
CA ALA A 656 126.96 -33.56 -21.93
C ALA A 656 126.60 -34.88 -22.62
N ILE A 657 127.09 -35.11 -23.85
CA ILE A 657 126.92 -36.37 -24.56
C ILE A 657 127.63 -37.52 -23.82
N LEU A 658 128.84 -37.30 -23.28
CA LEU A 658 129.59 -38.30 -22.52
C LEU A 658 128.98 -38.62 -21.15
N GLU A 659 128.36 -37.63 -20.49
CA GLU A 659 127.74 -37.77 -19.17
C GLU A 659 126.45 -38.61 -19.21
N ILE A 660 125.75 -38.59 -20.35
CA ILE A 660 124.50 -39.32 -20.57
C ILE A 660 124.71 -40.84 -20.79
N ARG A 661 125.97 -41.32 -20.81
CA ARG A 661 126.37 -42.72 -21.11
C ARG A 661 125.69 -43.80 -20.26
N ASN A 662 125.12 -43.47 -19.09
CA ASN A 662 124.59 -44.46 -18.14
C ASN A 662 123.07 -44.41 -17.86
N GLU A 663 122.30 -43.47 -18.43
CA GLU A 663 120.89 -43.26 -18.02
C GLU A 663 119.83 -43.33 -19.13
N ILE A 664 120.20 -43.61 -20.39
CA ILE A 664 119.19 -43.76 -21.46
C ILE A 664 118.63 -45.19 -21.53
N SER A 665 117.63 -45.48 -20.70
CA SER A 665 116.71 -46.61 -20.93
C SER A 665 115.42 -46.11 -21.61
N GLY A 666 114.94 -46.82 -22.63
CA GLY A 666 113.72 -46.45 -23.40
C GLY A 666 113.96 -45.64 -24.68
N ALA A 667 112.92 -45.55 -25.53
CA ALA A 667 112.93 -44.95 -26.87
C ALA A 667 112.49 -43.47 -26.89
N GLU A 668 112.99 -42.67 -25.94
CA GLU A 668 112.60 -41.26 -25.82
C GLU A 668 113.55 -40.30 -26.55
N GLN A 669 112.99 -39.40 -27.35
CA GLN A 669 113.69 -38.24 -27.89
C GLN A 669 114.00 -37.23 -26.79
N ARG A 670 115.25 -36.78 -26.72
CA ARG A 670 115.70 -35.79 -25.72
C ARG A 670 116.39 -34.62 -26.41
N SER A 671 116.15 -33.42 -25.92
CA SER A 671 116.90 -32.23 -26.35
C SER A 671 117.68 -31.67 -25.19
N ILE A 672 118.99 -31.53 -25.36
CA ILE A 672 119.87 -30.90 -24.39
C ILE A 672 119.85 -29.40 -24.64
N PHE A 673 119.52 -28.65 -23.60
CA PHE A 673 119.47 -27.20 -23.64
C PHE A 673 120.84 -26.64 -23.23
N LEU A 674 121.53 -25.98 -24.16
CA LEU A 674 122.73 -25.24 -23.84
C LEU A 674 122.39 -23.75 -23.93
N SER A 675 122.57 -23.01 -22.83
CA SER A 675 122.25 -21.58 -22.75
C SER A 675 120.78 -21.25 -23.06
N GLY A 676 119.85 -22.05 -22.51
CA GLY A 676 118.40 -21.78 -22.56
C GLY A 676 117.71 -22.06 -23.90
N LYS A 677 118.39 -22.68 -24.88
CA LYS A 677 117.79 -23.20 -26.11
C LYS A 677 118.22 -24.64 -26.35
N PRO A 678 117.37 -25.48 -26.96
CA PRO A 678 117.73 -26.85 -27.31
C PRO A 678 118.76 -26.77 -28.43
N THR A 679 119.99 -27.15 -28.07
CA THR A 679 121.18 -26.96 -28.91
C THR A 679 121.71 -28.30 -29.38
N ILE A 680 121.37 -29.38 -28.69
CA ILE A 680 121.69 -30.73 -29.13
C ILE A 680 120.42 -31.55 -29.06
N PHE A 681 120.01 -32.07 -30.21
CA PHE A 681 118.94 -33.03 -30.31
C PHE A 681 119.53 -34.43 -30.23
N VAL A 682 118.90 -35.29 -29.42
CA VAL A 682 119.32 -36.67 -29.20
C VAL A 682 118.15 -37.58 -29.51
N ASP A 683 118.40 -38.56 -30.36
CA ASP A 683 117.43 -39.58 -30.74
C ASP A 683 118.06 -40.95 -30.59
N LYS A 684 117.31 -41.90 -30.04
CA LYS A 684 117.77 -43.28 -29.83
C LYS A 684 117.16 -44.17 -30.92
N GLY A 685 118.03 -44.79 -31.70
CA GLY A 685 117.70 -45.73 -32.76
C GLY A 685 117.72 -47.17 -32.28
N ARG A 686 117.65 -48.11 -33.23
CA ARG A 686 117.64 -49.55 -32.93
C ARG A 686 119.05 -50.11 -32.70
N TYR A 687 120.01 -49.60 -33.46
CA TYR A 687 121.40 -50.04 -33.50
C TYR A 687 122.36 -48.97 -32.95
N GLY A 688 121.92 -47.72 -32.77
CA GLY A 688 122.73 -46.64 -32.23
C GLY A 688 121.97 -45.40 -31.73
N TYR A 689 122.70 -44.32 -31.45
CA TYR A 689 122.17 -43.00 -31.07
C TYR A 689 122.59 -41.93 -32.07
N LEU A 690 121.70 -40.99 -32.38
CA LEU A 690 122.00 -39.80 -33.18
C LEU A 690 121.98 -38.55 -32.32
N TYR A 691 123.06 -37.79 -32.38
CA TYR A 691 123.23 -36.49 -31.78
C TYR A 691 123.27 -35.45 -32.89
N VAL A 692 122.45 -34.41 -32.84
CA VAL A 692 122.46 -33.33 -33.83
C VAL A 692 122.56 -32.00 -33.14
N PHE A 693 123.64 -31.27 -33.40
CA PHE A 693 123.82 -29.91 -32.94
C PHE A 693 122.98 -28.97 -33.80
N LEU A 694 122.17 -28.13 -33.15
CA LEU A 694 121.23 -27.23 -33.79
C LEU A 694 121.46 -25.78 -33.37
N ARG A 695 121.33 -24.87 -34.34
CA ARG A 695 121.35 -23.43 -34.09
C ARG A 695 120.07 -22.95 -33.40
N ARG A 696 118.93 -23.55 -33.75
CA ARG A 696 117.63 -23.27 -33.14
C ARG A 696 116.70 -24.47 -33.31
N GLY A 697 116.24 -25.03 -32.21
CA GLY A 697 115.27 -26.11 -32.22
C GLY A 697 113.83 -25.61 -32.41
N TYR A 698 113.08 -26.28 -33.27
CA TYR A 698 111.63 -26.10 -33.45
C TYR A 698 111.00 -27.44 -33.83
N ARG A 699 109.72 -27.61 -33.53
CA ARG A 699 109.05 -28.92 -33.59
C ARG A 699 109.13 -29.60 -34.97
N ARG A 700 109.22 -28.83 -36.06
CA ARG A 700 109.33 -29.36 -37.43
C ARG A 700 110.74 -29.84 -37.77
N ILE A 701 111.79 -29.20 -37.25
CA ILE A 701 113.19 -29.63 -37.52
C ILE A 701 113.50 -30.97 -36.82
N TYR A 702 113.00 -31.19 -35.60
CA TYR A 702 113.18 -32.48 -34.91
C TYR A 702 112.61 -33.66 -35.69
N ARG A 703 111.38 -33.52 -36.21
CA ARG A 703 110.76 -34.55 -37.05
C ARG A 703 111.59 -34.88 -38.30
N LYS A 704 112.27 -33.89 -38.89
CA LYS A 704 113.16 -34.11 -40.04
C LYS A 704 114.45 -34.82 -39.65
N ILE A 705 114.98 -34.55 -38.46
CA ILE A 705 116.19 -35.19 -37.93
C ILE A 705 115.93 -36.65 -37.54
N VAL A 706 114.81 -36.95 -36.89
CA VAL A 706 114.40 -38.32 -36.57
C VAL A 706 114.21 -39.14 -37.85
N GLY A 707 113.55 -38.54 -38.85
CA GLY A 707 113.43 -39.16 -40.17
C GLY A 707 114.77 -39.35 -40.90
N LEU A 708 115.81 -38.59 -40.55
CA LEU A 708 117.17 -38.84 -41.01
C LEU A 708 117.81 -40.00 -40.24
N HIS A 709 117.66 -40.04 -38.91
CA HIS A 709 118.17 -41.11 -38.07
C HIS A 709 117.67 -42.48 -38.50
N ASN A 710 116.36 -42.61 -38.69
CA ASN A 710 115.75 -43.87 -39.12
C ASN A 710 116.33 -44.38 -40.45
N LYS A 711 116.68 -43.48 -41.37
CA LYS A 711 117.29 -43.87 -42.66
C LYS A 711 118.74 -44.31 -42.52
N ILE A 712 119.47 -43.76 -41.56
CA ILE A 712 120.83 -44.19 -41.25
C ILE A 712 120.79 -45.61 -40.68
N GLU A 713 119.91 -45.83 -39.70
CA GLU A 713 119.66 -47.12 -39.04
C GLU A 713 119.23 -48.22 -40.03
N GLU A 714 118.32 -47.91 -40.95
CA GLU A 714 117.84 -48.86 -41.98
C GLU A 714 118.96 -49.28 -42.94
N ARG A 715 119.85 -48.35 -43.31
CA ARG A 715 120.85 -48.58 -44.35
C ARG A 715 122.18 -49.13 -43.82
N PHE A 716 122.54 -48.79 -42.59
CA PHE A 716 123.87 -49.07 -42.02
C PHE A 716 123.81 -49.75 -40.65
N GLY A 717 122.65 -50.28 -40.25
CA GLY A 717 122.43 -50.92 -38.95
C GLY A 717 123.44 -52.03 -38.63
N GLU A 718 123.79 -52.88 -39.60
CA GLU A 718 124.79 -53.96 -39.39
C GLU A 718 126.19 -53.41 -39.05
N ILE A 719 126.57 -52.27 -39.63
CA ILE A 719 127.84 -51.58 -39.34
C ILE A 719 127.80 -50.98 -37.94
N LEU A 720 126.69 -50.37 -37.55
CA LEU A 720 126.51 -49.78 -36.22
C LEU A 720 126.45 -50.83 -35.10
N GLU A 721 125.97 -52.04 -35.38
CA GLU A 721 125.87 -53.13 -34.41
C GLU A 721 127.21 -53.84 -34.16
N SER A 722 128.06 -53.96 -35.18
CA SER A 722 129.29 -54.78 -35.14
C SER A 722 130.61 -53.99 -35.31
N TRP A 723 130.55 -52.67 -35.10
CA TRP A 723 131.68 -51.77 -35.34
C TRP A 723 132.96 -52.19 -34.59
N SER A 724 134.03 -52.43 -35.34
CA SER A 724 135.29 -52.95 -34.81
C SER A 724 136.22 -51.86 -34.25
N GLY A 725 135.83 -50.59 -34.37
CA GLY A 725 136.64 -49.43 -34.01
C GLY A 725 137.55 -48.92 -35.15
N LEU A 726 137.52 -49.56 -36.32
CA LEU A 726 138.23 -49.10 -37.52
C LEU A 726 137.48 -47.96 -38.22
N ILE A 727 138.19 -46.89 -38.59
CA ILE A 727 137.62 -45.68 -39.20
C ILE A 727 137.11 -45.95 -40.63
N ASP A 728 137.79 -46.82 -41.38
CA ASP A 728 137.47 -47.11 -42.78
C ASP A 728 136.07 -47.73 -42.97
N GLU A 729 135.50 -48.38 -41.94
CA GLU A 729 134.14 -48.94 -41.96
C GLU A 729 133.04 -47.86 -41.94
N LEU A 730 133.38 -46.62 -41.54
CA LEU A 730 132.43 -45.52 -41.33
C LEU A 730 132.30 -44.55 -42.51
N GLU A 731 133.17 -44.65 -43.52
CA GLU A 731 133.17 -43.74 -44.68
C GLU A 731 131.83 -43.71 -45.44
N PRO A 732 131.14 -44.85 -45.68
CA PRO A 732 129.83 -44.85 -46.35
C PRO A 732 128.72 -44.12 -45.57
N ILE A 733 128.78 -44.13 -44.24
CA ILE A 733 127.82 -43.46 -43.36
C ILE A 733 128.02 -41.94 -43.43
N ARG A 734 129.29 -41.51 -43.44
CA ARG A 734 129.69 -40.09 -43.55
C ARG A 734 129.13 -39.44 -44.81
N GLU A 735 129.34 -40.07 -45.97
CA GLU A 735 128.86 -39.54 -47.27
C GLU A 735 127.33 -39.38 -47.29
N PHE A 736 126.60 -40.33 -46.70
CA PHE A 736 125.15 -40.28 -46.62
C PHE A 736 124.62 -39.13 -45.75
N ILE A 737 125.26 -38.87 -44.61
CA ILE A 737 124.89 -37.76 -43.73
C ILE A 737 125.12 -36.43 -44.43
N ILE A 738 126.26 -36.25 -45.10
CA ILE A 738 126.60 -35.07 -45.89
C ILE A 738 125.54 -34.81 -46.96
N GLU A 739 125.17 -35.84 -47.74
CA GLU A 739 124.16 -35.73 -48.81
C GLU A 739 122.80 -35.26 -48.28
N LYS A 740 122.35 -35.78 -47.13
CA LYS A 740 121.00 -35.50 -46.61
C LYS A 740 120.90 -34.21 -45.80
N THR A 741 121.98 -33.81 -45.13
CA THR A 741 122.01 -32.61 -44.28
C THR A 741 122.57 -31.38 -44.98
N GLY A 742 123.43 -31.57 -46.00
CA GLY A 742 124.19 -30.48 -46.62
C GLY A 742 125.33 -29.95 -45.75
N LEU A 743 125.81 -30.75 -44.79
CA LEU A 743 127.03 -30.47 -44.03
C LEU A 743 128.26 -30.64 -44.95
N GLY A 744 129.31 -29.84 -44.76
CA GLY A 744 130.55 -29.91 -45.56
C GLY A 744 131.29 -31.23 -45.34
N THR A 745 132.13 -31.61 -46.31
CA THR A 745 132.95 -32.84 -46.26
C THR A 745 133.80 -32.89 -45.03
#